data_AF-A0A0L6JG44-F1
#
_entry.id   AF-A0A0L6JG44-F1
#
_cell.length_a   1.000
_cell.length_b   1.000
_cell.length_c   1.000
_cell.angle_alpha   90.00
_cell.angle_beta   90.00
_cell.angle_gamma   90.00
#
_symmetry.space_group_name_H-M   'P 1'
#
loop_
_entity.id
_entity.type
_entity.pdbx_description
1 polymer ?
#
loop_
_entity_poly.entity_id
_entity_poly.type
_entity_poly.pdbx_seq_one_letter_code
_entity_poly.pdbx_strand_id
1 'polypeptide(L)'
;MSFNNIPSELKQLNRWVCWRIEERNGKPTKVPKNPITGNNAMSSNPSTWSSFSTAIAAVQKFGFLGIGFMFNGDGLVGVDIDHCLDPDTGILNDTARDIITTMDSYTEYSQSGEGIHIICRGKLPEGKKRKGPVEMYETLRFFVMTGKILDDAHTDIEERTEQLQQVHKTYLFTEEKKKPAAAPVEINLSDDELIRKASDAKNGRLFKSLFDGDWKGLYNSQSEADMALCNMLAFWGGNDYNTIDRMFRRSGLFRDKWDERHGPDTYGNMTIAEAISKSSKVYTPRENKKPAVAPEPPQIDTGIDYLVNQEESLPDWITGPYNDMWNAERLASKYGKILKYNNNMGWLIWKGKYWEEDRQARIRILADEAIKDLYQFQDQVIRKYGFESKQNKSFYDWLCKSRNTGRKDNMIKETQNWEGICMLPEKFNSNIWLLNCRNGTVDLKTGRIYAHSKDDLITKMIDINYDSKAKAPTWDKFMDRIFDGNKALISFLQRSIGYSLTGSIKEQCIFILHGVGKNGKSTFLDTIRAMIGGGYSKNANSSVFMKSQGQQNLEEVARLQGARFVTTTEPEEGEKLAESFIKQATGGEPLTARHLYKSSFEYVPEFKVWMGTNHKPKISGSDLGIWRRIRLVPFSVIIPEEERDPDLVDKLKNELPGILNWAIEGCRLWQESGLKEPKEVLAATSEYRGEMDSLQVFLDECTEKVEGKTTKSGELYTVYEKWCTINGEYQLSSTKFSLKLKERGINKGRTRTMRTWEDIQLSPTGRRMLYGGTDKEEHYEQTSLPWEELK
;
A
#
# COMPACT_ATOMS: atom_id res chain seq x y z
N MET A 1 -23.22 -9.52 -39.78
CA MET A 1 -23.03 -8.46 -38.76
C MET A 1 -24.14 -7.44 -38.97
N SER A 2 -24.91 -7.11 -37.93
CA SER A 2 -25.91 -6.05 -38.01
C SER A 2 -25.27 -4.77 -37.47
N PHE A 3 -25.07 -3.78 -38.34
CA PHE A 3 -24.54 -2.45 -37.96
C PHE A 3 -25.67 -1.41 -37.83
N ASN A 4 -26.90 -1.90 -37.64
CA ASN A 4 -28.10 -1.07 -37.69
C ASN A 4 -28.14 -0.04 -36.57
N ASN A 5 -27.59 -0.38 -35.40
CA ASN A 5 -27.64 0.48 -34.22
C ASN A 5 -26.52 1.54 -34.17
N ILE A 6 -25.65 1.61 -35.18
CA ILE A 6 -24.71 2.73 -35.29
C ILE A 6 -25.50 4.02 -35.57
N PRO A 7 -25.20 5.15 -34.90
CA PRO A 7 -25.92 6.41 -35.05
C PRO A 7 -25.97 6.86 -36.51
N SER A 8 -27.13 7.37 -36.93
CA SER A 8 -27.36 7.87 -38.29
C SER A 8 -26.36 8.97 -38.66
N GLU A 9 -25.98 9.79 -37.68
CA GLU A 9 -25.02 10.87 -37.84
C GLU A 9 -23.62 10.37 -38.25
N LEU A 10 -23.10 9.32 -37.62
CA LEU A 10 -21.81 8.73 -38.03
C LEU A 10 -21.88 8.11 -39.42
N LYS A 11 -23.01 7.49 -39.76
CA LYS A 11 -23.22 6.84 -41.07
C LYS A 11 -23.17 7.83 -42.23
N GLN A 12 -23.50 9.10 -41.99
CA GLN A 12 -23.46 10.17 -43.00
C GLN A 12 -22.04 10.69 -43.30
N LEU A 13 -21.06 10.40 -42.42
CA LEU A 13 -19.68 10.86 -42.58
C LEU A 13 -18.87 9.91 -43.48
N ASN A 14 -18.01 10.46 -44.33
CA ASN A 14 -17.10 9.70 -45.20
C ASN A 14 -15.78 9.33 -44.50
N ARG A 15 -15.90 8.64 -43.35
CA ARG A 15 -14.76 8.30 -42.47
C ARG A 15 -14.67 6.80 -42.15
N TRP A 16 -15.30 5.99 -42.99
CA TRP A 16 -15.39 4.57 -42.77
C TRP A 16 -14.23 3.84 -43.45
N VAL A 17 -13.68 2.88 -42.72
CA VAL A 17 -12.67 1.93 -43.18
C VAL A 17 -13.15 0.51 -42.91
N CYS A 18 -12.48 -0.48 -43.48
CA CYS A 18 -12.59 -1.87 -43.04
C CYS A 18 -11.39 -2.22 -42.16
N TRP A 19 -11.37 -3.41 -41.56
CA TRP A 19 -10.17 -3.88 -40.85
C TRP A 19 -9.97 -5.40 -40.98
N ARG A 20 -8.73 -5.82 -40.78
CA ARG A 20 -8.35 -7.24 -40.62
C ARG A 20 -7.24 -7.38 -39.57
N ILE A 21 -6.97 -8.61 -39.14
CA ILE A 21 -5.82 -8.91 -38.30
C ILE A 21 -4.62 -9.22 -39.20
N GLU A 22 -3.50 -8.58 -38.93
CA GLU A 22 -2.20 -8.89 -39.54
C GLU A 22 -1.13 -9.01 -38.46
N GLU A 23 -0.12 -9.83 -38.69
CA GLU A 23 1.03 -9.92 -37.81
C GLU A 23 1.98 -8.74 -38.06
N ARG A 24 2.28 -7.98 -37.01
CA ARG A 24 3.30 -6.92 -37.00
C ARG A 24 4.19 -7.09 -35.78
N ASN A 25 5.50 -7.16 -35.98
CA ASN A 25 6.48 -7.36 -34.90
C ASN A 25 6.15 -8.56 -33.99
N GLY A 26 5.69 -9.68 -34.58
CA GLY A 26 5.32 -10.89 -33.84
C GLY A 26 4.02 -10.81 -33.04
N LYS A 27 3.17 -9.79 -33.29
CA LYS A 27 1.89 -9.60 -32.59
C LYS A 27 0.72 -9.45 -33.57
N PRO A 28 -0.43 -10.08 -33.33
CA PRO A 28 -1.64 -9.84 -34.11
C PRO A 28 -2.13 -8.41 -33.87
N THR A 29 -2.21 -7.63 -34.95
CA THR A 29 -2.56 -6.20 -34.93
C THR A 29 -3.76 -5.93 -35.82
N LYS A 30 -4.69 -5.09 -35.34
CA LYS A 30 -5.85 -4.63 -36.12
C LYS A 30 -5.39 -3.59 -37.13
N VAL A 31 -5.42 -3.91 -38.42
CA VAL A 31 -4.93 -3.03 -39.49
C VAL A 31 -6.12 -2.46 -40.28
N PRO A 32 -6.23 -1.12 -40.41
CA PRO A 32 -7.32 -0.50 -41.17
C PRO A 32 -7.10 -0.66 -42.67
N LYS A 33 -8.18 -0.88 -43.41
CA LYS A 33 -8.23 -1.19 -44.83
C LYS A 33 -9.12 -0.23 -45.57
N ASN A 34 -8.63 0.24 -46.71
CA ASN A 34 -9.34 1.14 -47.59
C ASN A 34 -10.53 0.39 -48.24
N PRO A 35 -11.78 0.82 -48.03
CA PRO A 35 -12.95 0.12 -48.57
C PRO A 35 -13.04 0.06 -50.10
N ILE A 36 -12.38 0.98 -50.80
CA ILE A 36 -12.44 1.09 -52.26
C ILE A 36 -11.43 0.15 -52.89
N THR A 37 -10.19 0.17 -52.39
CA THR A 37 -9.04 -0.51 -53.01
C THR A 37 -8.67 -1.84 -52.34
N GLY A 38 -9.10 -2.06 -51.09
CA GLY A 38 -8.71 -3.22 -50.28
C GLY A 38 -7.30 -3.14 -49.67
N ASN A 39 -6.52 -2.10 -50.00
CA ASN A 39 -5.18 -1.86 -49.45
C ASN A 39 -5.24 -1.25 -48.04
N ASN A 40 -4.09 -0.93 -47.44
CA ASN A 40 -4.04 -0.26 -46.14
C ASN A 40 -4.68 1.13 -46.22
N ALA A 41 -5.54 1.46 -45.25
CA ALA A 41 -5.98 2.82 -45.00
C ALA A 41 -5.01 3.52 -44.03
N MET A 42 -4.87 4.83 -44.17
CA MET A 42 -4.00 5.65 -43.33
C MET A 42 -4.85 6.56 -42.44
N SER A 43 -4.57 6.59 -41.15
CA SER A 43 -5.33 7.39 -40.18
C SER A 43 -5.11 8.90 -40.29
N SER A 44 -4.10 9.33 -41.05
CA SER A 44 -3.81 10.73 -41.37
C SER A 44 -4.26 11.16 -42.77
N ASN A 45 -4.78 10.24 -43.59
CA ASN A 45 -5.15 10.53 -44.97
C ASN A 45 -6.63 10.21 -45.25
N PRO A 46 -7.51 11.23 -45.25
CA PRO A 46 -8.93 11.08 -45.57
C PRO A 46 -9.23 10.48 -46.94
N SER A 47 -8.32 10.61 -47.92
CA SER A 47 -8.50 10.01 -49.25
C SER A 47 -8.50 8.48 -49.24
N THR A 48 -8.15 7.87 -48.11
CA THR A 48 -8.13 6.41 -47.91
C THR A 48 -9.37 5.88 -47.19
N TRP A 49 -10.30 6.75 -46.82
CA TRP A 49 -11.56 6.42 -46.15
C TRP A 49 -12.72 6.50 -47.15
N SER A 50 -13.91 6.02 -46.75
CA SER A 50 -15.08 5.99 -47.62
C SER A 50 -16.38 6.23 -46.85
N SER A 51 -17.52 6.22 -47.55
CA SER A 51 -18.85 6.20 -46.96
C SER A 51 -19.15 4.88 -46.23
N PHE A 52 -20.13 4.93 -45.32
CA PHE A 52 -20.60 3.77 -44.57
C PHE A 52 -21.06 2.62 -45.49
N SER A 53 -21.87 2.93 -46.52
CA SER A 53 -22.39 1.94 -47.46
C SER A 53 -21.26 1.25 -48.25
N THR A 54 -20.23 1.99 -48.65
CA THR A 54 -19.06 1.41 -49.31
C THR A 54 -18.26 0.51 -48.37
N ALA A 55 -18.07 0.91 -47.11
CA ALA A 55 -17.38 0.08 -46.12
C ALA A 55 -18.13 -1.24 -45.84
N ILE A 56 -19.45 -1.21 -45.73
CA ILE A 56 -20.28 -2.41 -45.57
C ILE A 56 -20.15 -3.35 -46.78
N ALA A 57 -20.27 -2.82 -48.00
CA ALA A 57 -20.12 -3.61 -49.21
C ALA A 57 -18.69 -4.19 -49.34
N ALA A 58 -17.68 -3.43 -48.93
CA ALA A 58 -16.28 -3.83 -48.96
C ALA A 58 -15.96 -4.99 -48.01
N VAL A 59 -16.63 -5.08 -46.85
CA VAL A 59 -16.49 -6.21 -45.92
C VAL A 59 -16.75 -7.54 -46.62
N GLN A 60 -17.85 -7.64 -47.37
CA GLN A 60 -18.19 -8.84 -48.12
C GLN A 60 -17.29 -9.02 -49.35
N LYS A 61 -17.06 -7.94 -50.11
CA LYS A 61 -16.27 -7.96 -51.35
C LYS A 61 -14.84 -8.43 -51.14
N PHE A 62 -14.19 -8.02 -50.05
CA PHE A 62 -12.77 -8.29 -49.78
C PHE A 62 -12.54 -9.25 -48.61
N GLY A 63 -13.60 -9.76 -47.96
CA GLY A 63 -13.48 -10.69 -46.83
C GLY A 63 -12.87 -10.07 -45.57
N PHE A 64 -13.15 -8.79 -45.29
CA PHE A 64 -12.67 -8.13 -44.08
C PHE A 64 -13.46 -8.53 -42.84
N LEU A 65 -12.89 -8.32 -41.65
CA LEU A 65 -13.49 -8.74 -40.37
C LEU A 65 -14.57 -7.78 -39.85
N GLY A 66 -14.69 -6.61 -40.47
CA GLY A 66 -15.71 -5.62 -40.11
C GLY A 66 -15.32 -4.22 -40.56
N ILE A 67 -16.05 -3.24 -40.04
CA ILE A 67 -15.84 -1.82 -40.33
C ILE A 67 -15.18 -1.11 -39.14
N GLY A 68 -14.59 0.04 -39.42
CA GLY A 68 -14.07 0.95 -38.41
C GLY A 68 -14.32 2.41 -38.80
N PHE A 69 -14.23 3.29 -37.82
CA PHE A 69 -14.48 4.72 -37.96
C PHE A 69 -13.24 5.53 -37.60
N MET A 70 -12.90 6.53 -38.42
CA MET A 70 -11.71 7.38 -38.26
C MET A 70 -12.04 8.72 -37.59
N PHE A 71 -11.21 9.11 -36.62
CA PHE A 71 -11.29 10.42 -35.98
C PHE A 71 -10.29 11.40 -36.62
N ASN A 72 -10.73 12.62 -36.95
CA ASN A 72 -9.96 13.63 -37.67
C ASN A 72 -9.88 15.00 -36.96
N GLY A 73 -10.35 15.11 -35.71
CA GLY A 73 -10.20 16.30 -34.88
C GLY A 73 -11.27 17.37 -35.06
N ASP A 74 -12.44 17.00 -35.57
CA ASP A 74 -13.56 17.92 -35.83
C ASP A 74 -14.58 18.02 -34.69
N GLY A 75 -14.22 17.52 -33.50
CA GLY A 75 -15.07 17.55 -32.31
C GLY A 75 -15.78 16.23 -32.01
N LEU A 76 -15.48 15.13 -32.70
CA LEU A 76 -15.84 13.78 -32.26
C LEU A 76 -14.68 13.14 -31.48
N VAL A 77 -14.98 12.58 -30.31
CA VAL A 77 -14.01 11.93 -29.42
C VAL A 77 -14.45 10.50 -29.14
N GLY A 78 -13.53 9.56 -29.32
CA GLY A 78 -13.69 8.16 -28.94
C GLY A 78 -12.98 7.85 -27.62
N VAL A 79 -13.69 7.22 -26.68
CA VAL A 79 -13.16 6.67 -25.44
C VAL A 79 -13.18 5.14 -25.54
N ASP A 80 -12.03 4.50 -25.33
CA ASP A 80 -11.84 3.05 -25.37
C ASP A 80 -11.48 2.56 -23.96
N ILE A 81 -12.18 1.54 -23.48
CA ILE A 81 -11.94 0.93 -22.17
C ILE A 81 -11.70 -0.56 -22.34
N ASP A 82 -10.43 -0.96 -22.26
CA ASP A 82 -9.97 -2.34 -22.40
C ASP A 82 -10.29 -3.19 -21.15
N HIS A 83 -10.65 -4.47 -21.35
CA HIS A 83 -10.85 -5.47 -20.29
C HIS A 83 -11.71 -5.00 -19.11
N CYS A 84 -12.82 -4.32 -19.41
CA CYS A 84 -13.72 -3.78 -18.41
C CYS A 84 -14.93 -4.64 -18.10
N LEU A 85 -15.20 -5.67 -18.91
CA LEU A 85 -16.18 -6.70 -18.62
C LEU A 85 -15.50 -7.94 -18.07
N ASP A 86 -16.07 -8.47 -16.99
CA ASP A 86 -15.76 -9.80 -16.50
C ASP A 86 -16.29 -10.85 -17.50
N PRO A 87 -15.44 -11.75 -18.05
CA PRO A 87 -15.83 -12.67 -19.11
C PRO A 87 -16.78 -13.79 -18.65
N ASP A 88 -16.85 -14.07 -17.35
CA ASP A 88 -17.69 -15.14 -16.79
C ASP A 88 -19.07 -14.61 -16.38
N THR A 89 -19.13 -13.38 -15.87
CA THR A 89 -20.35 -12.79 -15.31
C THR A 89 -20.98 -11.71 -16.18
N GLY A 90 -20.22 -11.14 -17.15
CA GLY A 90 -20.65 -10.01 -17.98
C GLY A 90 -20.74 -8.68 -17.22
N ILE A 91 -20.29 -8.64 -15.96
CA ILE A 91 -20.40 -7.46 -15.11
C ILE A 91 -19.26 -6.47 -15.42
N LEU A 92 -19.62 -5.21 -15.66
CA LEU A 92 -18.66 -4.10 -15.81
C LEU A 92 -17.90 -3.83 -14.51
N ASN A 93 -16.63 -3.47 -14.57
CA ASN A 93 -15.89 -2.98 -13.39
C ASN A 93 -16.31 -1.55 -12.98
N ASP A 94 -15.99 -1.15 -11.75
CA ASP A 94 -16.44 0.14 -11.18
C ASP A 94 -15.95 1.35 -11.99
N THR A 95 -14.73 1.28 -12.55
CA THR A 95 -14.17 2.35 -13.39
C THR A 95 -14.96 2.51 -14.68
N ALA A 96 -15.30 1.41 -15.35
CA ALA A 96 -16.08 1.47 -16.58
C ALA A 96 -17.51 1.93 -16.30
N ARG A 97 -18.14 1.48 -15.21
CA ARG A 97 -19.47 1.98 -14.81
C ARG A 97 -19.44 3.49 -14.56
N ASP A 98 -18.48 4.00 -13.80
CA ASP A 98 -18.35 5.44 -13.56
C ASP A 98 -18.13 6.24 -14.86
N ILE A 99 -17.28 5.75 -15.76
CA ILE A 99 -17.02 6.43 -17.04
C ILE A 99 -18.25 6.37 -17.95
N ILE A 100 -18.93 5.24 -18.07
CA ILE A 100 -20.17 5.11 -18.86
C ILE A 100 -21.24 6.06 -18.31
N THR A 101 -21.47 6.05 -16.99
CA THR A 101 -22.47 6.93 -16.35
C THR A 101 -22.10 8.40 -16.48
N THR A 102 -20.82 8.75 -16.39
CA THR A 102 -20.37 10.14 -16.54
C THR A 102 -20.46 10.62 -17.99
N MET A 103 -20.07 9.77 -18.94
CA MET A 103 -20.03 10.12 -20.36
C MET A 103 -21.40 10.08 -21.01
N ASP A 104 -22.31 9.20 -20.58
CA ASP A 104 -23.70 9.06 -21.01
C ASP A 104 -23.93 9.43 -22.49
N SER A 105 -23.30 8.68 -23.38
CA SER A 105 -23.33 8.89 -24.82
C SER A 105 -23.22 7.55 -25.56
N TYR A 106 -23.20 7.56 -26.90
CA TYR A 106 -23.20 6.35 -27.71
C TYR A 106 -22.16 5.34 -27.23
N THR A 107 -22.63 4.20 -26.72
CA THR A 107 -21.77 3.17 -26.13
C THR A 107 -22.03 1.80 -26.74
N GLU A 108 -20.98 1.14 -27.21
CA GLU A 108 -21.04 -0.21 -27.78
C GLU A 108 -19.96 -1.13 -27.19
N TYR A 109 -20.23 -2.44 -27.22
CA TYR A 109 -19.22 -3.45 -26.97
C TYR A 109 -18.13 -3.42 -28.05
N SER A 110 -16.87 -3.50 -27.65
CA SER A 110 -15.75 -3.71 -28.56
C SER A 110 -15.85 -5.07 -29.26
N GLN A 111 -15.07 -5.27 -30.33
CA GLN A 111 -15.03 -6.54 -31.05
C GLN A 111 -14.51 -7.72 -30.21
N SER A 112 -13.78 -7.45 -29.12
CA SER A 112 -13.26 -8.48 -28.22
C SER A 112 -14.35 -9.07 -27.31
N GLY A 113 -15.43 -8.32 -27.06
CA GLY A 113 -16.46 -8.67 -26.07
C GLY A 113 -16.09 -8.32 -24.62
N GLU A 114 -14.83 -8.00 -24.33
CA GLU A 114 -14.34 -7.67 -22.98
C GLU A 114 -14.13 -6.17 -22.74
N GLY A 115 -14.13 -5.36 -23.80
CA GLY A 115 -13.97 -3.91 -23.74
C GLY A 115 -15.18 -3.17 -24.31
N ILE A 116 -15.24 -1.86 -24.09
CA ILE A 116 -16.32 -0.97 -24.58
C ILE A 116 -15.75 0.25 -25.30
N HIS A 117 -16.51 0.77 -26.27
CA HIS A 117 -16.25 2.05 -26.92
C HIS A 117 -17.37 3.04 -26.61
N ILE A 118 -17.00 4.28 -26.30
CA ILE A 118 -17.93 5.41 -26.16
C ILE A 118 -17.56 6.47 -27.20
N ILE A 119 -18.55 7.02 -27.92
CA ILE A 119 -18.33 8.14 -28.86
C ILE A 119 -19.23 9.31 -28.46
N CYS A 120 -18.63 10.48 -28.32
CA CYS A 120 -19.33 11.71 -27.96
C CYS A 120 -18.82 12.89 -28.80
N ARG A 121 -19.54 14.02 -28.75
CA ARG A 121 -19.05 15.32 -29.20
C ARG A 121 -18.33 16.02 -28.07
N GLY A 122 -17.23 16.68 -28.39
CA GLY A 122 -16.57 17.60 -27.48
C GLY A 122 -15.11 17.83 -27.85
N LYS A 123 -14.37 18.47 -26.95
CA LYS A 123 -12.94 18.73 -27.11
C LYS A 123 -12.13 17.92 -26.11
N LEU A 124 -11.20 17.09 -26.59
CA LEU A 124 -10.32 16.36 -25.70
C LEU A 124 -9.38 17.35 -24.99
N PRO A 125 -9.27 17.31 -23.65
CA PRO A 125 -8.32 18.17 -22.94
C PRO A 125 -6.87 17.86 -23.31
N GLU A 126 -5.99 18.86 -23.21
CA GLU A 126 -4.55 18.64 -23.36
C GLU A 126 -4.02 17.71 -22.25
N GLY A 127 -3.23 16.72 -22.62
CA GLY A 127 -2.65 15.79 -21.66
C GLY A 127 -2.42 14.38 -22.22
N LYS A 128 -2.42 13.39 -21.31
CA LYS A 128 -2.21 11.99 -21.65
C LYS A 128 -3.46 11.41 -22.29
N LYS A 129 -3.30 10.79 -23.45
CA LYS A 129 -4.38 10.12 -24.19
C LYS A 129 -4.66 8.68 -23.73
N ARG A 130 -3.79 8.11 -22.89
CA ARG A 130 -3.90 6.74 -22.38
C ARG A 130 -3.28 6.61 -20.99
N LYS A 131 -3.97 5.92 -20.09
CA LYS A 131 -3.43 5.49 -18.78
C LYS A 131 -4.23 4.29 -18.29
N GLY A 132 -3.52 3.19 -18.02
CA GLY A 132 -4.17 1.92 -17.65
C GLY A 132 -5.08 1.41 -18.78
N PRO A 133 -6.31 0.97 -18.47
CA PRO A 133 -7.26 0.44 -19.45
C PRO A 133 -8.01 1.52 -20.26
N VAL A 134 -7.87 2.81 -19.90
CA VAL A 134 -8.62 3.91 -20.54
C VAL A 134 -7.77 4.60 -21.60
N GLU A 135 -8.30 4.73 -22.81
CA GLU A 135 -7.73 5.51 -23.91
C GLU A 135 -8.76 6.51 -24.48
N MET A 136 -8.30 7.68 -24.92
CA MET A 136 -9.14 8.72 -25.55
C MET A 136 -8.49 9.28 -26.81
N TYR A 137 -9.23 9.36 -27.91
CA TYR A 137 -8.74 9.86 -29.20
C TYR A 137 -9.75 10.75 -29.90
N GLU A 138 -9.26 11.88 -30.40
CA GLU A 138 -9.98 12.79 -31.30
C GLU A 138 -9.36 12.82 -32.71
N THR A 139 -8.14 12.29 -32.90
CA THR A 139 -7.40 12.30 -34.17
C THR A 139 -6.52 11.06 -34.33
N LEU A 140 -6.11 10.75 -35.57
CA LEU A 140 -5.02 9.82 -35.95
C LEU A 140 -5.21 8.34 -35.54
N ARG A 141 -6.38 7.97 -35.00
CA ARG A 141 -6.72 6.59 -34.64
C ARG A 141 -8.12 6.24 -35.13
N PHE A 142 -8.39 4.94 -35.21
CA PHE A 142 -9.68 4.41 -35.64
C PHE A 142 -10.22 3.46 -34.61
N PHE A 143 -11.54 3.45 -34.46
CA PHE A 143 -12.24 2.47 -33.65
C PHE A 143 -12.87 1.44 -34.56
N VAL A 144 -12.81 0.17 -34.14
CA VAL A 144 -13.59 -0.88 -34.78
C VAL A 144 -15.02 -0.74 -34.31
N MET A 145 -15.97 -0.60 -35.24
CA MET A 145 -17.38 -0.39 -34.90
C MET A 145 -18.13 -1.71 -34.94
N THR A 146 -18.83 -2.05 -33.88
CA THR A 146 -19.59 -3.31 -33.79
C THR A 146 -21.09 -3.11 -33.98
N GLY A 147 -21.62 -1.93 -33.60
CA GLY A 147 -23.06 -1.68 -33.51
C GLY A 147 -23.76 -2.49 -32.43
N LYS A 148 -23.03 -3.15 -31.53
CA LYS A 148 -23.59 -3.92 -30.40
C LYS A 148 -23.69 -3.01 -29.19
N ILE A 149 -24.85 -2.40 -29.00
CA ILE A 149 -25.10 -1.46 -27.90
C ILE A 149 -24.98 -2.19 -26.56
N LEU A 150 -24.37 -1.51 -25.59
CA LEU A 150 -24.33 -1.95 -24.20
C LEU A 150 -25.75 -1.83 -23.59
N ASP A 151 -26.19 -2.84 -22.85
CA ASP A 151 -27.53 -2.83 -22.24
C ASP A 151 -27.70 -1.57 -21.34
N ASP A 152 -28.84 -0.89 -21.47
CA ASP A 152 -29.17 0.37 -20.79
C ASP A 152 -28.31 1.60 -21.14
N ALA A 153 -27.46 1.53 -22.17
CA ALA A 153 -26.64 2.67 -22.59
C ALA A 153 -27.32 3.61 -23.61
N HIS A 154 -26.90 4.88 -23.59
CA HIS A 154 -27.35 5.89 -24.53
C HIS A 154 -27.02 5.51 -25.97
N THR A 155 -27.97 5.69 -26.90
CA THR A 155 -27.83 5.29 -28.30
C THR A 155 -27.42 6.42 -29.23
N ASP A 156 -27.55 7.68 -28.79
CA ASP A 156 -27.17 8.86 -29.57
C ASP A 156 -25.85 9.48 -29.10
N ILE A 157 -25.24 10.27 -30.00
CA ILE A 157 -24.00 11.00 -29.72
C ILE A 157 -24.35 12.34 -29.09
N GLU A 158 -23.80 12.57 -27.90
CA GLU A 158 -24.12 13.71 -27.04
C GLU A 158 -22.92 14.64 -26.90
N GLU A 159 -23.17 15.92 -26.62
CA GLU A 159 -22.13 16.87 -26.24
C GLU A 159 -21.67 16.58 -24.80
N ARG A 160 -20.37 16.34 -24.63
CA ARG A 160 -19.75 15.89 -23.39
C ARG A 160 -18.41 16.56 -23.12
N THR A 161 -18.19 17.81 -23.54
CA THR A 161 -16.89 18.48 -23.31
C THR A 161 -16.53 18.56 -21.82
N GLU A 162 -17.48 18.87 -20.95
CA GLU A 162 -17.25 18.97 -19.50
C GLU A 162 -16.98 17.58 -18.88
N GLN A 163 -17.76 16.58 -19.29
CA GLN A 163 -17.65 15.20 -18.83
C GLN A 163 -16.34 14.57 -19.31
N LEU A 164 -15.92 14.83 -20.56
CA LEU A 164 -14.61 14.48 -21.08
C LEU A 164 -13.50 15.08 -20.22
N GLN A 165 -13.64 16.35 -19.81
CA GLN A 165 -12.67 16.99 -18.92
C GLN A 165 -12.62 16.34 -17.55
N GLN A 166 -13.77 15.99 -16.98
CA GLN A 166 -13.88 15.29 -15.71
C GLN A 166 -13.22 13.90 -15.77
N VAL A 167 -13.61 13.08 -16.75
CA VAL A 167 -13.07 11.72 -16.93
C VAL A 167 -11.57 11.78 -17.23
N HIS A 168 -11.12 12.69 -18.11
CA HIS A 168 -9.70 12.88 -18.38
C HIS A 168 -8.94 13.31 -17.12
N LYS A 169 -9.49 14.22 -16.30
CA LYS A 169 -8.87 14.65 -15.03
C LYS A 169 -8.77 13.49 -14.02
N THR A 170 -9.82 12.70 -13.88
CA THR A 170 -9.87 11.60 -12.90
C THR A 170 -8.99 10.43 -13.30
N TYR A 171 -9.04 10.04 -14.57
CA TYR A 171 -8.46 8.77 -15.04
C TYR A 171 -7.16 8.92 -15.83
N LEU A 172 -6.92 10.06 -16.49
CA LEU A 172 -5.76 10.26 -17.38
C LEU A 172 -4.77 11.32 -16.86
N PHE A 173 -5.23 12.31 -16.09
CA PHE A 173 -4.39 13.42 -15.63
C PHE A 173 -3.50 13.05 -14.44
N THR A 174 -2.38 13.76 -14.34
CA THR A 174 -1.47 13.77 -13.19
C THR A 174 -0.86 15.17 -13.22
N GLU A 175 -0.91 15.93 -12.13
CA GLU A 175 -0.36 17.29 -12.13
C GLU A 175 1.12 17.31 -12.53
N GLU A 176 1.43 17.90 -13.67
CA GLU A 176 2.80 18.27 -14.02
C GLU A 176 3.07 19.70 -13.55
N LYS A 177 3.85 19.83 -12.48
CA LYS A 177 4.43 21.11 -12.08
C LYS A 177 5.42 21.55 -13.17
N LYS A 178 5.08 22.59 -13.96
CA LYS A 178 6.06 23.31 -14.80
C LYS A 178 7.17 23.82 -13.88
N LYS A 179 8.36 23.27 -14.02
CA LYS A 179 9.54 23.77 -13.31
C LYS A 179 10.03 25.04 -14.01
N PRO A 180 10.36 26.12 -13.27
CA PRO A 180 10.94 27.31 -13.88
C PRO A 180 12.23 26.96 -14.63
N ALA A 181 12.46 27.60 -15.78
CA ALA A 181 13.72 27.48 -16.51
C ALA A 181 14.89 27.89 -15.61
N ALA A 182 16.00 27.15 -15.67
CA ALA A 182 17.19 27.49 -14.90
C ALA A 182 17.78 28.81 -15.43
N ALA A 183 18.17 29.73 -14.54
CA ALA A 183 18.83 30.97 -14.93
C ALA A 183 20.14 30.67 -15.70
N PRO A 184 20.54 31.50 -16.67
CA PRO A 184 21.81 31.34 -17.36
C PRO A 184 22.98 31.32 -16.37
N VAL A 185 23.90 30.38 -16.54
CA VAL A 185 25.11 30.22 -15.73
C VAL A 185 26.32 30.43 -16.64
N GLU A 186 27.19 31.35 -16.26
CA GLU A 186 28.45 31.57 -16.94
C GLU A 186 29.38 30.37 -16.72
N ILE A 187 29.80 29.71 -17.80
CA ILE A 187 30.67 28.53 -17.76
C ILE A 187 32.05 28.91 -18.30
N ASN A 188 33.04 28.93 -17.40
CA ASN A 188 34.45 29.17 -17.75
C ASN A 188 35.13 27.91 -18.32
N LEU A 189 34.59 27.34 -19.38
CA LEU A 189 35.19 26.26 -20.17
C LEU A 189 35.12 26.63 -21.65
N SER A 190 36.09 26.16 -22.42
CA SER A 190 36.04 26.32 -23.87
C SER A 190 34.91 25.50 -24.50
N ASP A 191 34.40 25.94 -25.65
CA ASP A 191 33.39 25.20 -26.43
C ASP A 191 33.87 23.76 -26.72
N ASP A 192 35.18 23.54 -26.94
CA ASP A 192 35.78 22.21 -27.18
C ASP A 192 35.71 21.30 -25.95
N GLU A 193 36.00 21.84 -24.77
CA GLU A 193 35.89 21.10 -23.52
C GLU A 193 34.44 20.77 -23.19
N LEU A 194 33.50 21.68 -23.50
CA LEU A 194 32.07 21.45 -23.34
C LEU A 194 31.55 20.38 -24.30
N ILE A 195 31.92 20.43 -25.57
CA ILE A 195 31.58 19.40 -26.57
C ILE A 195 32.14 18.05 -26.11
N ARG A 196 33.42 17.99 -25.72
CA ARG A 196 34.04 16.74 -25.24
C ARG A 196 33.32 16.19 -24.01
N LYS A 197 33.04 17.02 -23.01
CA LYS A 197 32.29 16.61 -21.81
C LYS A 197 30.87 16.16 -22.14
N ALA A 198 30.21 16.81 -23.10
CA ALA A 198 28.88 16.43 -23.57
C ALA A 198 28.91 15.07 -24.31
N SER A 199 29.94 14.83 -25.14
CA SER A 199 30.18 13.57 -25.84
C SER A 199 30.56 12.41 -24.89
N ASP A 200 31.27 12.70 -23.80
CA ASP A 200 31.68 11.70 -22.79
C ASP A 200 30.56 11.40 -21.76
N ALA A 201 29.44 12.13 -21.81
CA ALA A 201 28.34 11.99 -20.86
C ALA A 201 27.48 10.74 -21.10
N LYS A 202 26.59 10.43 -20.15
CA LYS A 202 25.67 9.28 -20.21
C LYS A 202 24.81 9.24 -21.50
N ASN A 203 24.43 10.41 -22.04
CA ASN A 203 23.69 10.55 -23.30
C ASN A 203 24.61 10.98 -24.48
N GLY A 204 25.92 10.93 -24.29
CA GLY A 204 26.92 11.50 -25.19
C GLY A 204 27.02 10.82 -26.54
N ARG A 205 26.56 9.56 -26.67
CA ARG A 205 26.43 8.88 -27.96
C ARG A 205 25.38 9.55 -28.86
N LEU A 206 24.21 9.90 -28.32
CA LEU A 206 23.17 10.64 -29.06
C LEU A 206 23.62 12.07 -29.35
N PHE A 207 24.26 12.72 -28.37
CA PHE A 207 24.85 14.05 -28.56
C PHE A 207 25.85 14.03 -29.72
N LYS A 208 26.77 13.06 -29.72
CA LYS A 208 27.79 12.91 -30.76
C LYS A 208 27.18 12.64 -32.13
N SER A 209 26.23 11.70 -32.24
CA SER A 209 25.53 11.45 -33.51
C SER A 209 24.82 12.70 -34.04
N LEU A 210 24.14 13.46 -33.18
CA LEU A 210 23.49 14.70 -33.60
C LEU A 210 24.51 15.81 -33.93
N PHE A 211 25.57 15.95 -33.13
CA PHE A 211 26.60 16.95 -33.34
C PHE A 211 27.42 16.67 -34.61
N ASP A 212 27.61 15.41 -34.98
CA ASP A 212 28.27 14.98 -36.21
C ASP A 212 27.34 15.07 -37.45
N GLY A 213 26.04 15.34 -37.25
CA GLY A 213 25.03 15.48 -38.33
C GLY A 213 24.30 14.20 -38.72
N ASP A 214 24.51 13.10 -37.99
CA ASP A 214 23.89 11.79 -38.21
C ASP A 214 22.48 11.69 -37.62
N TRP A 215 21.54 12.48 -38.16
CA TRP A 215 20.15 12.52 -37.67
C TRP A 215 19.19 11.56 -38.40
N LYS A 216 19.54 11.13 -39.62
CA LYS A 216 18.67 10.31 -40.47
C LYS A 216 18.47 8.93 -39.84
N GLY A 217 17.21 8.57 -39.60
CA GLY A 217 16.84 7.34 -38.88
C GLY A 217 16.70 7.49 -37.37
N LEU A 218 17.09 8.66 -36.80
CA LEU A 218 16.83 9.02 -35.39
C LEU A 218 15.63 9.97 -35.25
N TYR A 219 15.43 10.85 -36.24
CA TYR A 219 14.35 11.84 -36.26
C TYR A 219 13.65 11.86 -37.62
N ASN A 220 12.35 12.23 -37.63
CA ASN A 220 11.54 12.24 -38.86
C ASN A 220 11.85 13.45 -39.74
N SER A 221 12.39 14.52 -39.14
CA SER A 221 12.84 15.71 -39.86
C SER A 221 14.10 16.28 -39.22
N GLN A 222 14.87 17.03 -40.01
CA GLN A 222 16.07 17.70 -39.50
C GLN A 222 15.72 18.76 -38.46
N SER A 223 14.56 19.42 -38.58
CA SER A 223 14.12 20.40 -37.59
C SER A 223 13.77 19.80 -36.22
N GLU A 224 13.36 18.52 -36.17
CA GLU A 224 13.24 17.79 -34.91
C GLU A 224 14.62 17.47 -34.30
N ALA A 225 15.60 17.13 -35.14
CA ALA A 225 16.97 16.88 -34.73
C ALA A 225 17.67 18.16 -34.22
N ASP A 226 17.44 19.30 -34.87
CA ASP A 226 17.93 20.61 -34.44
C ASP A 226 17.44 20.96 -33.03
N MET A 227 16.13 20.76 -32.78
CA MET A 227 15.52 20.98 -31.47
C MET A 227 16.08 20.02 -30.41
N ALA A 228 16.30 18.74 -30.77
CA ALA A 228 16.90 17.77 -29.88
C ALA A 228 18.34 18.15 -29.48
N LEU A 229 19.16 18.58 -30.44
CA LEU A 229 20.52 19.04 -30.17
C LEU A 229 20.51 20.33 -29.33
N CYS A 230 19.64 21.29 -29.63
CA CYS A 230 19.49 22.53 -28.85
C CYS A 230 19.09 22.27 -27.39
N ASN A 231 18.21 21.30 -27.12
CA ASN A 231 17.88 20.91 -25.74
C ASN A 231 19.09 20.36 -24.98
N MET A 232 19.98 19.62 -25.66
CA MET A 232 21.21 19.11 -25.04
C MET A 232 22.23 20.24 -24.83
N LEU A 233 22.37 21.14 -25.80
CA LEU A 233 23.24 22.31 -25.71
C LEU A 233 22.75 23.31 -24.65
N ALA A 234 21.44 23.46 -24.43
CA ALA A 234 20.91 24.29 -23.36
C ALA A 234 21.40 23.86 -21.97
N PHE A 235 21.48 22.54 -21.72
CA PHE A 235 22.07 22.02 -20.49
C PHE A 235 23.60 22.30 -20.42
N TRP A 236 24.35 21.97 -21.47
CA TRP A 236 25.83 22.04 -21.45
C TRP A 236 26.40 23.45 -21.58
N GLY A 237 25.76 24.30 -22.37
CA GLY A 237 26.09 25.72 -22.57
C GLY A 237 25.50 26.63 -21.50
N GLY A 238 25.04 26.08 -20.37
CA GLY A 238 24.66 26.90 -19.21
C GLY A 238 23.39 27.72 -19.41
N ASN A 239 22.48 27.33 -20.32
CA ASN A 239 21.38 28.16 -20.82
C ASN A 239 21.84 29.53 -21.38
N ASP A 240 23.12 29.70 -21.75
CA ASP A 240 23.61 30.88 -22.44
C ASP A 240 23.35 30.76 -23.95
N TYR A 241 22.53 31.67 -24.46
CA TYR A 241 22.13 31.70 -25.87
C TYR A 241 23.34 31.73 -26.82
N ASN A 242 24.34 32.57 -26.53
CA ASN A 242 25.49 32.74 -27.41
C ASN A 242 26.36 31.48 -27.48
N THR A 243 26.53 30.80 -26.35
CA THR A 243 27.29 29.54 -26.27
C THR A 243 26.57 28.41 -27.00
N ILE A 244 25.24 28.33 -26.87
CA ILE A 244 24.43 27.36 -27.60
C ILE A 244 24.54 27.60 -29.11
N ASP A 245 24.41 28.84 -29.58
CA ASP A 245 24.51 29.19 -31.00
C ASP A 245 25.90 28.87 -31.57
N ARG A 246 26.99 29.27 -30.88
CA ARG A 246 28.36 28.93 -31.31
C ARG A 246 28.58 27.43 -31.42
N MET A 247 28.13 26.64 -30.44
CA MET A 247 28.26 25.19 -30.47
C MET A 247 27.39 24.56 -31.57
N PHE A 248 26.16 25.06 -31.78
CA PHE A 248 25.27 24.53 -32.83
C PHE A 248 25.82 24.77 -34.22
N ARG A 249 26.39 25.96 -34.50
CA ARG A 249 27.04 26.30 -35.78
C ARG A 249 28.24 25.42 -36.12
N ARG A 250 28.85 24.80 -35.10
CA ARG A 250 29.96 23.85 -35.26
C ARG A 250 29.50 22.41 -35.47
N SER A 251 28.20 22.14 -35.38
CA SER A 251 27.63 20.82 -35.61
C SER A 251 27.36 20.55 -37.08
N GLY A 252 27.31 19.28 -37.46
CA GLY A 252 26.87 18.81 -38.77
C GLY A 252 25.40 19.04 -39.08
N LEU A 253 24.61 19.63 -38.16
CA LEU A 253 23.21 20.02 -38.40
C LEU A 253 23.05 21.46 -38.90
N PHE A 254 24.10 22.29 -38.77
CA PHE A 254 24.08 23.68 -39.23
C PHE A 254 23.89 23.79 -40.75
N ARG A 255 23.06 24.75 -41.17
CA ARG A 255 22.71 25.04 -42.58
C ARG A 255 22.06 26.42 -42.69
N ASP A 256 21.94 26.94 -43.91
CA ASP A 256 21.40 28.30 -44.21
C ASP A 256 20.07 28.60 -43.51
N LYS A 257 19.18 27.60 -43.39
CA LYS A 257 17.91 27.69 -42.65
C LYS A 257 18.06 28.21 -41.22
N TRP A 258 19.21 27.99 -40.56
CA TRP A 258 19.47 28.48 -39.20
C TRP A 258 19.34 30.00 -39.09
N ASP A 259 19.78 30.72 -40.13
CA ASP A 259 19.79 32.18 -40.18
C ASP A 259 18.63 32.77 -41.00
N GLU A 260 17.78 31.92 -41.58
CA GLU A 260 16.55 32.35 -42.26
C GLU A 260 15.55 32.96 -41.28
N ARG A 261 14.85 34.01 -41.72
CA ARG A 261 13.85 34.69 -40.91
C ARG A 261 12.53 33.90 -40.89
N HIS A 262 12.10 33.50 -39.70
CA HIS A 262 10.85 32.79 -39.46
C HIS A 262 10.00 33.57 -38.46
N GLY A 263 9.04 34.35 -38.94
CA GLY A 263 8.19 35.17 -38.06
C GLY A 263 8.97 36.31 -37.38
N PRO A 264 8.95 36.43 -36.04
CA PRO A 264 9.54 37.57 -35.34
C PRO A 264 11.08 37.57 -35.32
N ASP A 265 11.72 36.42 -35.52
CA ASP A 265 13.18 36.24 -35.45
C ASP A 265 13.68 35.18 -36.44
N THR A 266 14.95 34.75 -36.37
CA THR A 266 15.47 33.64 -37.17
C THR A 266 15.02 32.28 -36.64
N TYR A 267 15.01 31.26 -37.49
CA TYR A 267 14.71 29.89 -37.09
C TYR A 267 15.63 29.39 -35.97
N GLY A 268 16.92 29.68 -36.05
CA GLY A 268 17.90 29.35 -35.00
C GLY A 268 17.57 30.01 -33.67
N ASN A 269 17.23 31.31 -33.69
CA ASN A 269 16.93 32.07 -32.48
C ASN A 269 15.71 31.54 -31.76
N MET A 270 14.64 31.27 -32.51
CA MET A 270 13.42 30.67 -31.96
C MET A 270 13.67 29.27 -31.41
N THR A 271 14.51 28.47 -32.07
CA THR A 271 14.83 27.10 -31.65
C THR A 271 15.62 27.09 -30.33
N ILE A 272 16.61 28.00 -30.18
CA ILE A 272 17.37 28.15 -28.94
C ILE A 272 16.48 28.67 -27.82
N ALA A 273 15.64 29.69 -28.09
CA ALA A 273 14.72 30.25 -27.09
C ALA A 273 13.77 29.18 -26.52
N GLU A 274 13.26 28.30 -27.38
CA GLU A 274 12.40 27.20 -26.99
C GLU A 274 13.14 26.10 -26.20
N ALA A 275 14.42 25.84 -26.51
CA ALA A 275 15.23 24.90 -25.75
C ALA A 275 15.57 25.43 -24.35
N ILE A 276 15.90 26.72 -24.23
CA ILE A 276 16.16 27.38 -22.94
C ILE A 276 14.90 27.39 -22.08
N SER A 277 13.72 27.69 -22.65
CA SER A 277 12.45 27.74 -21.91
C SER A 277 12.08 26.40 -21.27
N LYS A 278 12.50 25.28 -21.87
CA LYS A 278 12.26 23.91 -21.40
C LYS A 278 13.35 23.36 -20.48
N SER A 279 14.48 24.04 -20.37
CA SER A 279 15.65 23.58 -19.62
C SER A 279 15.53 23.93 -18.13
N SER A 280 15.21 22.91 -17.31
CA SER A 280 15.07 23.07 -15.84
C SER A 280 16.37 22.86 -15.05
N LYS A 281 17.48 22.53 -15.72
CA LYS A 281 18.81 22.31 -15.12
C LYS A 281 19.89 22.71 -16.12
N VAL A 282 21.02 23.21 -15.61
CA VAL A 282 22.21 23.55 -16.40
C VAL A 282 23.46 22.88 -15.83
N TYR A 283 24.48 22.73 -16.66
CA TYR A 283 25.78 22.22 -16.26
C TYR A 283 26.49 23.24 -15.36
N THR A 284 26.91 22.81 -14.17
CA THR A 284 27.71 23.60 -13.23
C THR A 284 29.05 22.90 -13.02
N PRO A 285 30.19 23.52 -13.42
CA PRO A 285 31.51 23.00 -13.09
C PRO A 285 31.68 22.93 -11.58
N ARG A 286 32.14 21.80 -11.03
CA ARG A 286 32.49 21.72 -9.60
C ARG A 286 33.78 22.49 -9.36
N GLU A 287 33.75 23.52 -8.50
CA GLU A 287 34.97 24.15 -7.97
C GLU A 287 35.74 23.15 -7.11
N ASN A 288 36.91 22.75 -7.60
CA ASN A 288 37.85 21.96 -6.81
C ASN A 288 38.61 22.92 -5.88
N LYS A 289 38.47 22.74 -4.56
CA LYS A 289 39.44 23.28 -3.59
C LYS A 289 40.83 22.71 -3.93
N LYS A 290 41.78 23.57 -4.28
CA LYS A 290 43.17 23.21 -4.59
C LYS A 290 43.91 22.66 -3.35
N PRO A 291 44.65 21.54 -3.45
CA PRO A 291 45.85 21.31 -2.65
C PRO A 291 47.04 22.06 -3.25
N ALA A 292 48.01 22.38 -2.38
CA ALA A 292 49.25 23.08 -2.69
C ALA A 292 50.17 22.30 -3.66
N VAL A 293 51.06 23.05 -4.32
CA VAL A 293 52.06 22.55 -5.28
C VAL A 293 52.96 21.49 -4.63
N ALA A 294 52.96 20.29 -5.18
CA ALA A 294 53.90 19.21 -4.88
C ALA A 294 54.96 19.13 -6.00
N PRO A 295 56.22 18.81 -5.68
CA PRO A 295 57.33 18.79 -6.63
C PRO A 295 57.09 17.76 -7.73
N GLU A 296 57.76 17.95 -8.88
CA GLU A 296 57.74 16.98 -9.98
C GLU A 296 57.90 15.55 -9.43
N PRO A 297 57.05 14.60 -9.85
CA PRO A 297 57.15 13.25 -9.37
C PRO A 297 58.57 12.75 -9.66
N PRO A 298 59.27 12.13 -8.69
CA PRO A 298 60.48 11.41 -9.01
C PRO A 298 60.14 10.43 -10.13
N GLN A 299 61.11 10.18 -11.02
CA GLN A 299 61.08 8.98 -11.85
C GLN A 299 61.08 7.78 -10.91
N ILE A 300 59.87 7.39 -10.49
CA ILE A 300 59.60 6.11 -9.89
C ILE A 300 59.47 5.21 -11.11
N ASP A 301 60.54 4.46 -11.37
CA ASP A 301 60.44 3.12 -11.92
C ASP A 301 59.16 2.50 -11.37
N THR A 302 58.14 2.40 -12.21
CA THR A 302 56.78 2.08 -11.79
C THR A 302 56.67 0.67 -11.22
N GLY A 303 57.76 -0.11 -11.17
CA GLY A 303 57.66 -1.52 -10.87
C GLY A 303 56.67 -2.19 -11.83
N ILE A 304 56.51 -1.64 -13.04
CA ILE A 304 55.95 -2.39 -14.17
C ILE A 304 56.99 -3.43 -14.66
N ASP A 305 58.18 -3.44 -14.04
CA ASP A 305 59.10 -4.58 -13.98
C ASP A 305 58.91 -5.50 -12.75
N TYR A 306 57.91 -5.27 -11.88
CA TYR A 306 57.56 -6.10 -10.71
C TYR A 306 56.06 -6.40 -10.52
N LEU A 307 55.27 -6.34 -11.60
CA LEU A 307 54.13 -7.26 -11.78
C LEU A 307 54.41 -8.29 -12.88
N VAL A 308 55.69 -8.60 -13.11
CA VAL A 308 56.10 -9.98 -13.29
C VAL A 308 56.19 -10.58 -11.89
N ASN A 309 55.46 -11.67 -11.65
CA ASN A 309 55.37 -12.45 -10.41
C ASN A 309 54.30 -12.02 -9.40
N GLN A 310 53.04 -12.08 -9.82
CA GLN A 310 52.23 -13.19 -9.29
C GLN A 310 51.57 -13.87 -10.49
N GLU A 311 51.81 -15.17 -10.64
CA GLU A 311 50.85 -16.04 -11.31
C GLU A 311 49.55 -16.00 -10.47
N GLU A 312 48.78 -14.91 -10.56
CA GLU A 312 47.35 -15.03 -10.31
C GLU A 312 46.79 -15.62 -11.58
N SER A 313 46.78 -16.94 -11.62
CA SER A 313 45.97 -17.70 -12.56
C SER A 313 44.63 -16.98 -12.70
N LEU A 314 44.27 -16.60 -13.93
CA LEU A 314 42.89 -16.23 -14.24
C LEU A 314 41.96 -17.14 -13.43
N PRO A 315 41.01 -16.59 -12.66
CA PRO A 315 40.19 -17.43 -11.82
C PRO A 315 39.59 -18.57 -12.64
N ASP A 316 39.57 -19.79 -12.11
CA ASP A 316 39.08 -20.97 -12.85
C ASP A 316 37.68 -20.75 -13.42
N TRP A 317 36.91 -19.85 -12.81
CA TRP A 317 35.58 -19.44 -13.24
C TRP A 317 35.54 -18.49 -14.46
N ILE A 318 36.67 -18.03 -15.01
CA ILE A 318 36.65 -17.14 -16.19
C ILE A 318 36.31 -17.92 -17.45
N THR A 319 36.64 -19.22 -17.48
CA THR A 319 36.42 -20.14 -18.62
C THR A 319 35.16 -20.98 -18.46
N GLY A 320 34.10 -20.38 -17.95
CA GLY A 320 32.86 -21.09 -17.62
C GLY A 320 31.99 -21.57 -18.78
N PRO A 321 30.89 -22.30 -18.48
CA PRO A 321 29.82 -22.70 -19.40
C PRO A 321 28.98 -21.51 -19.89
N TYR A 322 29.29 -20.27 -19.48
CA TYR A 322 28.70 -19.03 -20.00
C TYR A 322 27.16 -19.02 -20.01
N ASN A 323 26.57 -19.46 -18.89
CA ASN A 323 25.12 -19.58 -18.71
C ASN A 323 24.61 -18.65 -17.59
N ASP A 324 23.29 -18.62 -17.41
CA ASP A 324 22.64 -17.71 -16.48
C ASP A 324 22.85 -18.11 -15.00
N MET A 325 23.01 -19.42 -14.72
CA MET A 325 23.38 -19.94 -13.41
C MET A 325 24.75 -19.43 -12.96
N TRP A 326 25.71 -19.36 -13.88
CA TRP A 326 27.03 -18.82 -13.61
C TRP A 326 27.00 -17.33 -13.28
N ASN A 327 26.13 -16.59 -13.97
CA ASN A 327 25.90 -15.18 -13.66
C ASN A 327 25.23 -15.03 -12.28
N ALA A 328 24.33 -15.95 -11.91
CA ALA A 328 23.70 -15.97 -10.60
C ALA A 328 24.69 -16.23 -9.46
N GLU A 329 25.62 -17.18 -9.65
CA GLU A 329 26.72 -17.45 -8.71
C GLU A 329 27.56 -16.20 -8.42
N ARG A 330 27.81 -15.37 -9.45
CA ARG A 330 28.55 -14.11 -9.29
C ARG A 330 27.78 -13.09 -8.46
N LEU A 331 26.50 -12.90 -8.80
CA LEU A 331 25.62 -12.00 -8.06
C LEU A 331 25.51 -12.45 -6.59
N ALA A 332 25.37 -13.75 -6.35
CA ALA A 332 25.33 -14.34 -5.02
C ALA A 332 26.67 -14.23 -4.27
N SER A 333 27.80 -14.48 -4.93
CA SER A 333 29.13 -14.38 -4.31
C SER A 333 29.45 -12.94 -3.90
N LYS A 334 29.12 -11.97 -4.76
CA LYS A 334 29.40 -10.54 -4.51
C LYS A 334 28.42 -9.92 -3.52
N TYR A 335 27.13 -10.18 -3.68
CA TYR A 335 26.07 -9.47 -2.95
C TYR A 335 25.17 -10.37 -2.10
N GLY A 336 25.31 -11.70 -2.13
CA GLY A 336 24.42 -12.63 -1.41
C GLY A 336 24.35 -12.40 0.10
N LYS A 337 25.41 -11.84 0.70
CA LYS A 337 25.43 -11.44 2.11
C LYS A 337 24.46 -10.29 2.44
N ILE A 338 24.06 -9.48 1.47
CA ILE A 338 23.15 -8.34 1.60
C ILE A 338 21.83 -8.55 0.85
N LEU A 339 21.59 -9.76 0.34
CA LEU A 339 20.38 -10.14 -0.37
C LEU A 339 19.63 -11.23 0.38
N LYS A 340 18.31 -11.11 0.38
CA LYS A 340 17.38 -12.19 0.72
C LYS A 340 16.23 -12.20 -0.26
N TYR A 341 15.62 -13.36 -0.45
CA TYR A 341 14.44 -13.51 -1.30
C TYR A 341 13.44 -14.47 -0.65
N ASN A 342 12.16 -14.13 -0.76
CA ASN A 342 11.06 -15.05 -0.49
C ASN A 342 9.84 -14.75 -1.36
N ASN A 343 8.97 -15.73 -1.58
CA ASN A 343 7.83 -15.59 -2.49
C ASN A 343 6.74 -14.61 -1.98
N ASN A 344 6.69 -14.32 -0.68
CA ASN A 344 5.67 -13.46 -0.09
C ASN A 344 6.03 -11.97 -0.21
N MET A 345 7.31 -11.63 0.02
CA MET A 345 7.83 -10.25 0.06
C MET A 345 8.70 -9.90 -1.15
N GLY A 346 9.12 -10.88 -1.96
CA GLY A 346 10.08 -10.68 -3.03
C GLY A 346 11.51 -10.50 -2.50
N TRP A 347 12.26 -9.59 -3.14
CA TRP A 347 13.64 -9.29 -2.77
C TRP A 347 13.71 -8.37 -1.54
N LEU A 348 14.61 -8.67 -0.61
CA LEU A 348 15.00 -7.79 0.48
C LEU A 348 16.49 -7.48 0.40
N ILE A 349 16.84 -6.22 0.64
CA ILE A 349 18.22 -5.73 0.59
C ILE A 349 18.60 -5.13 1.94
N TRP A 350 19.77 -5.52 2.43
CA TRP A 350 20.31 -4.98 3.67
C TRP A 350 20.75 -3.51 3.48
N LYS A 351 20.20 -2.61 4.31
CA LYS A 351 20.50 -1.16 4.25
C LYS A 351 21.59 -0.71 5.22
N GLY A 352 22.28 -1.65 5.87
CA GLY A 352 23.22 -1.37 6.96
C GLY A 352 22.58 -1.38 8.35
N LYS A 353 21.24 -1.31 8.44
CA LYS A 353 20.49 -1.21 9.70
C LYS A 353 19.28 -2.14 9.80
N TYR A 354 18.62 -2.41 8.68
CA TYR A 354 17.48 -3.31 8.57
C TYR A 354 17.39 -3.88 7.14
N TRP A 355 16.61 -4.93 6.98
CA TRP A 355 16.26 -5.52 5.68
C TRP A 355 15.06 -4.79 5.08
N GLU A 356 15.24 -4.20 3.91
CA GLU A 356 14.22 -3.42 3.21
C GLU A 356 13.72 -4.17 1.99
N GLU A 357 12.40 -4.23 1.81
CA GLU A 357 11.78 -4.75 0.59
C GLU A 357 12.19 -3.91 -0.63
N ASP A 358 12.67 -4.57 -1.69
CA ASP A 358 13.12 -3.90 -2.90
C ASP A 358 11.95 -3.48 -3.80
N ARG A 359 11.39 -2.31 -3.51
CA ARG A 359 10.32 -1.68 -4.30
C ARG A 359 10.83 -0.83 -5.47
N GLN A 360 12.14 -0.74 -5.65
CA GLN A 360 12.78 0.12 -6.66
C GLN A 360 13.60 -0.69 -7.68
N ALA A 361 13.50 -2.03 -7.64
CA ALA A 361 14.27 -2.94 -8.47
C ALA A 361 15.80 -2.72 -8.37
N ARG A 362 16.30 -2.38 -7.18
CA ARG A 362 17.74 -2.24 -6.88
C ARG A 362 18.50 -3.54 -7.12
N ILE A 363 17.87 -4.70 -7.00
CA ILE A 363 18.47 -5.98 -7.40
C ILE A 363 18.96 -5.96 -8.85
N ARG A 364 18.26 -5.26 -9.75
CA ARG A 364 18.69 -5.08 -11.16
C ARG A 364 19.95 -4.22 -11.27
N ILE A 365 20.12 -3.24 -10.39
CA ILE A 365 21.32 -2.40 -10.34
C ILE A 365 22.53 -3.22 -9.86
N LEU A 366 22.35 -4.03 -8.81
CA LEU A 366 23.40 -4.93 -8.30
C LEU A 366 23.78 -6.00 -9.33
N ALA A 367 22.80 -6.54 -10.05
CA ALA A 367 22.99 -7.41 -11.20
C ALA A 367 23.85 -6.74 -12.30
N ASP A 368 23.54 -5.50 -12.68
CA ASP A 368 24.32 -4.76 -13.67
C ASP A 368 25.76 -4.51 -13.21
N GLU A 369 25.96 -4.18 -11.93
CA GLU A 369 27.29 -3.97 -11.36
C GLU A 369 28.10 -5.26 -11.31
N ALA A 370 27.50 -6.40 -10.95
CA ALA A 370 28.15 -7.71 -10.98
C ALA A 370 28.65 -8.10 -12.38
N ILE A 371 27.91 -7.75 -13.43
CA ILE A 371 28.32 -7.98 -14.83
C ILE A 371 29.41 -6.98 -15.24
N LYS A 372 29.30 -5.71 -14.85
CA LYS A 372 30.24 -4.65 -15.22
C LYS A 372 31.67 -4.97 -14.75
N ASP A 373 31.82 -5.54 -13.55
CA ASP A 373 33.13 -5.92 -13.03
C ASP A 373 33.86 -6.93 -13.92
N LEU A 374 33.15 -7.73 -14.70
CA LEU A 374 33.77 -8.76 -15.54
C LEU A 374 34.60 -8.19 -16.69
N TYR A 375 34.35 -6.94 -17.07
CA TYR A 375 35.14 -6.26 -18.09
C TYR A 375 36.60 -6.05 -17.66
N GLN A 376 36.90 -6.03 -16.35
CA GLN A 376 38.27 -5.88 -15.86
C GLN A 376 39.16 -7.08 -16.21
N PHE A 377 38.55 -8.25 -16.48
CA PHE A 377 39.29 -9.46 -16.85
C PHE A 377 39.50 -9.59 -18.35
N GLN A 378 38.91 -8.71 -19.17
CA GLN A 378 39.02 -8.79 -20.63
C GLN A 378 40.48 -8.70 -21.09
N ASP A 379 41.25 -7.74 -20.55
CA ASP A 379 42.66 -7.57 -20.89
C ASP A 379 43.51 -8.77 -20.48
N GLN A 380 43.20 -9.37 -19.31
CA GLN A 380 43.90 -10.56 -18.83
C GLN A 380 43.58 -11.80 -19.69
N VAL A 381 42.33 -11.96 -20.13
CA VAL A 381 41.92 -13.02 -21.07
C VAL A 381 42.62 -12.85 -22.43
N ILE A 382 42.72 -11.61 -22.94
CA ILE A 382 43.45 -11.30 -24.18
C ILE A 382 44.94 -11.62 -24.03
N ARG A 383 45.57 -11.24 -22.91
CA ARG A 383 47.00 -11.54 -22.65
C ARG A 383 47.27 -13.04 -22.55
N LYS A 384 46.41 -13.80 -21.89
CA LYS A 384 46.61 -15.24 -21.67
C LYS A 384 46.34 -16.09 -22.89
N TYR A 385 45.24 -15.84 -23.60
CA TYR A 385 44.80 -16.69 -24.72
C TYR A 385 45.08 -16.09 -26.10
N GLY A 386 45.36 -14.79 -26.18
CA GLY A 386 45.54 -14.04 -27.43
C GLY A 386 44.27 -13.36 -27.91
N PHE A 387 44.42 -12.21 -28.57
CA PHE A 387 43.31 -11.37 -29.07
C PHE A 387 42.36 -12.13 -29.99
N GLU A 388 42.88 -12.96 -30.89
CA GLU A 388 42.07 -13.69 -31.88
C GLU A 388 41.53 -15.05 -31.39
N SER A 389 41.86 -15.43 -30.15
CA SER A 389 41.53 -16.75 -29.61
C SER A 389 40.05 -17.01 -29.49
N LYS A 390 39.66 -18.29 -29.62
CA LYS A 390 38.28 -18.73 -29.41
C LYS A 390 37.79 -18.37 -28.01
N GLN A 391 38.64 -18.50 -27.00
CA GLN A 391 38.35 -18.21 -25.60
C GLN A 391 38.03 -16.72 -25.40
N ASN A 392 38.85 -15.82 -25.94
CA ASN A 392 38.58 -14.38 -25.88
C ASN A 392 37.26 -14.01 -26.60
N LYS A 393 37.06 -14.55 -27.81
CA LYS A 393 35.82 -14.32 -28.58
C LYS A 393 34.58 -14.80 -27.84
N SER A 394 34.63 -16.01 -27.27
CA SER A 394 33.52 -16.56 -26.48
C SER A 394 33.23 -15.78 -25.21
N PHE A 395 34.28 -15.36 -24.49
CA PHE A 395 34.12 -14.53 -23.28
C PHE A 395 33.50 -13.16 -23.62
N TYR A 396 34.02 -12.47 -24.64
CA TYR A 396 33.50 -11.16 -25.06
C TYR A 396 32.06 -11.22 -25.56
N ASP A 397 31.72 -12.22 -26.39
CA ASP A 397 30.35 -12.44 -26.87
C ASP A 397 29.38 -12.72 -25.71
N TRP A 398 29.79 -13.54 -24.75
CA TRP A 398 29.01 -13.79 -23.54
C TRP A 398 28.85 -12.54 -22.66
N LEU A 399 29.89 -11.71 -22.49
CA LEU A 399 29.81 -10.44 -21.76
C LEU A 399 28.82 -9.46 -22.40
N CYS A 400 28.87 -9.34 -23.73
CA CYS A 400 27.92 -8.52 -24.47
C CYS A 400 26.49 -9.02 -24.26
N LYS A 401 26.28 -10.34 -24.38
CA LYS A 401 24.96 -10.97 -24.22
C LYS A 401 24.43 -10.89 -22.79
N SER A 402 25.29 -10.98 -21.77
CA SER A 402 24.89 -10.97 -20.36
C SER A 402 24.21 -9.65 -19.94
N ARG A 403 24.45 -8.56 -20.67
CA ARG A 403 23.79 -7.26 -20.44
C ARG A 403 22.37 -7.16 -20.99
N ASN A 404 21.95 -8.11 -21.83
CA ASN A 404 20.60 -8.15 -22.37
C ASN A 404 19.60 -8.35 -21.23
N THR A 405 18.46 -7.65 -21.28
CA THR A 405 17.42 -7.71 -20.24
C THR A 405 17.04 -9.13 -19.87
N GLY A 406 16.78 -10.00 -20.86
CA GLY A 406 16.41 -11.40 -20.60
C GLY A 406 17.49 -12.19 -19.84
N ARG A 407 18.77 -11.93 -20.11
CA ARG A 407 19.89 -12.60 -19.41
C ARG A 407 20.02 -12.13 -17.97
N LYS A 408 19.80 -10.83 -17.73
CA LYS A 408 19.75 -10.28 -16.38
C LYS A 408 18.57 -10.81 -15.59
N ASP A 409 17.42 -10.93 -16.24
CA ASP A 409 16.20 -11.46 -15.61
C ASP A 409 16.40 -12.92 -15.23
N ASN A 410 16.98 -13.73 -16.11
CA ASN A 410 17.34 -15.10 -15.81
C ASN A 410 18.36 -15.20 -14.68
N MET A 411 19.45 -14.41 -14.71
CA MET A 411 20.44 -14.36 -13.62
C MET A 411 19.76 -14.06 -12.26
N ILE A 412 18.92 -13.02 -12.21
CA ILE A 412 18.22 -12.64 -10.98
C ILE A 412 17.29 -13.78 -10.55
N LYS A 413 16.56 -14.40 -11.48
CA LYS A 413 15.65 -15.51 -11.19
C LYS A 413 16.38 -16.72 -10.63
N GLU A 414 17.50 -17.13 -11.23
CA GLU A 414 18.34 -18.23 -10.72
C GLU A 414 18.89 -17.91 -9.31
N THR A 415 19.23 -16.65 -9.04
CA THR A 415 19.74 -16.20 -7.74
C THR A 415 18.70 -16.34 -6.61
N GLN A 416 17.40 -16.40 -6.93
CA GLN A 416 16.32 -16.54 -5.93
C GLN A 416 16.43 -17.81 -5.09
N ASN A 417 16.97 -18.88 -5.69
CA ASN A 417 17.08 -20.21 -5.06
C ASN A 417 18.45 -20.44 -4.42
N TRP A 418 19.33 -19.44 -4.42
CA TRP A 418 20.70 -19.58 -3.90
C TRP A 418 20.70 -19.79 -2.38
N GLU A 419 21.57 -20.68 -1.90
CA GLU A 419 21.70 -20.98 -0.48
C GLU A 419 22.12 -19.73 0.31
N GLY A 420 21.38 -19.44 1.38
CA GLY A 420 21.59 -18.23 2.18
C GLY A 420 20.94 -16.97 1.60
N ILE A 421 20.44 -16.96 0.36
CA ILE A 421 19.58 -15.89 -0.18
C ILE A 421 18.11 -16.26 -0.01
N CYS A 422 17.72 -17.47 -0.42
CA CYS A 422 16.38 -17.98 -0.21
C CYS A 422 16.09 -18.08 1.29
N MET A 423 14.98 -17.49 1.75
CA MET A 423 14.65 -17.42 3.16
C MET A 423 13.16 -17.58 3.41
N LEU A 424 12.81 -18.27 4.50
CA LEU A 424 11.42 -18.37 4.94
C LEU A 424 10.95 -17.05 5.57
N PRO A 425 9.72 -16.57 5.26
CA PRO A 425 9.16 -15.34 5.82
C PRO A 425 9.19 -15.30 7.36
N GLU A 426 9.00 -16.45 8.01
CA GLU A 426 8.91 -16.59 9.48
C GLU A 426 10.25 -16.37 10.18
N LYS A 427 11.37 -16.36 9.44
CA LYS A 427 12.69 -16.04 9.99
C LYS A 427 12.85 -14.55 10.29
N PHE A 428 12.18 -13.69 9.51
CA PHE A 428 12.27 -12.24 9.68
C PHE A 428 11.51 -11.77 10.92
N ASN A 429 12.13 -10.86 11.68
CA ASN A 429 11.60 -10.33 12.95
C ASN A 429 11.26 -11.41 14.01
N SER A 430 11.82 -12.62 13.89
CA SER A 430 11.49 -13.76 14.77
C SER A 430 11.88 -13.54 16.24
N ASN A 431 12.87 -12.70 16.52
CA ASN A 431 13.24 -12.35 17.88
C ASN A 431 12.34 -11.23 18.44
N ILE A 432 11.33 -11.63 19.21
CA ILE A 432 10.34 -10.74 19.83
C ILE A 432 10.91 -9.75 20.86
N TRP A 433 12.18 -9.93 21.26
CA TRP A 433 12.87 -9.10 22.25
C TRP A 433 13.76 -8.03 21.65
N LEU A 434 14.00 -8.06 20.32
CA LEU A 434 14.80 -7.03 19.66
C LEU A 434 13.92 -5.86 19.23
N LEU A 435 14.36 -4.64 19.55
CA LEU A 435 13.77 -3.39 19.12
C LEU A 435 14.82 -2.58 18.37
N ASN A 436 14.64 -2.45 17.06
CA ASN A 436 15.63 -1.82 16.21
C ASN A 436 15.46 -0.29 16.17
N CYS A 437 16.51 0.46 16.51
CA CYS A 437 16.55 1.92 16.60
C CYS A 437 17.52 2.50 15.55
N ARG A 438 17.49 3.80 15.27
CA ARG A 438 18.35 4.43 14.26
C ARG A 438 19.85 4.19 14.48
N ASN A 439 20.30 4.05 15.72
CA ASN A 439 21.70 3.90 16.12
C ASN A 439 22.10 2.48 16.60
N GLY A 440 21.18 1.52 16.62
CA GLY A 440 21.48 0.13 16.97
C GLY A 440 20.23 -0.67 17.37
N THR A 441 20.41 -1.94 17.69
CA THR A 441 19.33 -2.83 18.13
C THR A 441 19.34 -2.92 19.66
N VAL A 442 18.23 -2.57 20.29
CA VAL A 442 18.05 -2.71 21.75
C VAL A 442 17.50 -4.10 22.05
N ASP A 443 18.16 -4.83 22.95
CA ASP A 443 17.63 -6.05 23.55
C ASP A 443 16.77 -5.69 24.75
N LEU A 444 15.46 -5.89 24.63
CA LEU A 444 14.46 -5.55 25.65
C LEU A 444 14.56 -6.42 26.91
N LYS A 445 15.26 -7.56 26.86
CA LYS A 445 15.52 -8.35 28.09
C LYS A 445 16.54 -7.68 29.00
N THR A 446 17.56 -7.08 28.40
CA THR A 446 18.72 -6.55 29.12
C THR A 446 18.77 -5.02 29.15
N GLY A 447 18.01 -4.35 28.27
CA GLY A 447 18.06 -2.90 28.05
C GLY A 447 19.32 -2.45 27.32
N ARG A 448 20.17 -3.36 26.83
CA ARG A 448 21.44 -3.03 26.18
C ARG A 448 21.25 -2.81 24.68
N ILE A 449 22.02 -1.88 24.13
CA ILE A 449 22.10 -1.62 22.69
C ILE A 449 23.31 -2.34 22.08
N TYR A 450 23.09 -2.95 20.92
CA TYR A 450 24.12 -3.58 20.10
C TYR A 450 24.18 -2.93 18.73
N ALA A 451 25.31 -3.09 18.05
CA ALA A 451 25.44 -2.68 16.66
C ALA A 451 24.44 -3.46 15.78
N HIS A 452 23.96 -2.81 14.72
CA HIS A 452 23.08 -3.44 13.74
C HIS A 452 23.69 -4.71 13.18
N SER A 453 22.97 -5.82 13.27
CA SER A 453 23.35 -7.08 12.64
C SER A 453 22.35 -7.48 11.57
N LYS A 454 22.87 -7.80 10.38
CA LYS A 454 22.08 -8.40 9.29
C LYS A 454 21.53 -9.77 9.68
N ASP A 455 22.19 -10.46 10.62
CA ASP A 455 21.83 -11.80 11.05
C ASP A 455 20.63 -11.79 12.02
N ASP A 456 20.27 -10.62 12.56
CA ASP A 456 19.03 -10.44 13.35
C ASP A 456 17.76 -10.50 12.48
N LEU A 457 17.90 -10.41 11.15
CA LEU A 457 16.80 -10.48 10.17
C LEU A 457 15.63 -9.54 10.47
N ILE A 458 15.93 -8.34 10.97
CA ILE A 458 14.92 -7.33 11.30
C ILE A 458 14.56 -6.52 10.05
N THR A 459 13.26 -6.38 9.77
CA THR A 459 12.74 -5.57 8.64
C THR A 459 12.10 -4.25 9.08
N LYS A 460 12.02 -4.02 10.39
CA LYS A 460 11.38 -2.85 11.00
C LYS A 460 12.41 -2.03 11.78
N MET A 461 12.18 -0.73 11.90
CA MET A 461 13.08 0.15 12.66
C MET A 461 12.29 1.36 13.14
N ILE A 462 12.36 1.66 14.44
CA ILE A 462 11.76 2.88 15.00
C ILE A 462 12.60 4.09 14.64
N ASP A 463 11.95 5.25 14.51
CA ASP A 463 12.59 6.46 14.01
C ASP A 463 13.29 7.29 15.10
N ILE A 464 13.91 6.60 16.07
CA ILE A 464 14.48 7.18 17.30
C ILE A 464 15.93 6.71 17.45
N ASN A 465 16.81 7.61 17.89
CA ASN A 465 18.12 7.23 18.43
C ASN A 465 17.94 6.87 19.90
N TYR A 466 18.33 5.67 20.28
CA TYR A 466 18.32 5.26 21.68
C TYR A 466 19.48 5.94 22.42
N ASP A 467 19.14 6.69 23.47
CA ASP A 467 20.10 7.31 24.39
C ASP A 467 19.67 7.00 25.82
N SER A 468 20.43 6.14 26.50
CA SER A 468 20.20 5.75 27.90
C SER A 468 20.13 6.91 28.91
N LYS A 469 20.61 8.11 28.54
CA LYS A 469 20.59 9.31 29.40
C LYS A 469 19.47 10.29 29.06
N ALA A 470 18.75 10.07 27.97
CA ALA A 470 17.63 10.92 27.59
C ALA A 470 16.54 10.91 28.67
N LYS A 471 15.98 12.10 28.94
CA LYS A 471 14.92 12.32 29.93
C LYS A 471 13.66 12.80 29.22
N ALA A 472 12.51 12.61 29.85
CA ALA A 472 11.22 13.07 29.34
C ALA A 472 10.42 13.80 30.43
N PRO A 473 10.89 14.97 30.91
CA PRO A 473 10.23 15.69 32.00
C PRO A 473 8.84 16.21 31.62
N THR A 474 8.59 16.53 30.34
CA THR A 474 7.25 16.92 29.88
C THR A 474 6.32 15.72 29.87
N TRP A 475 6.82 14.54 29.46
CA TRP A 475 6.07 13.28 29.57
C TRP A 475 5.72 12.94 31.02
N ASP A 476 6.67 13.06 31.95
CA ASP A 476 6.43 12.78 33.37
C ASP A 476 5.35 13.70 33.94
N LYS A 477 5.42 15.01 33.66
CA LYS A 477 4.39 15.99 34.04
C LYS A 477 3.04 15.69 33.40
N PHE A 478 3.03 15.31 32.12
CA PHE A 478 1.82 14.94 31.40
C PHE A 478 1.15 13.72 32.04
N MET A 479 1.90 12.65 32.30
CA MET A 479 1.41 11.44 32.96
C MET A 479 0.86 11.73 34.36
N ASP A 480 1.58 12.54 35.15
CA ASP A 480 1.10 12.99 36.45
C ASP A 480 -0.19 13.80 36.34
N ARG A 481 -0.30 14.67 35.33
CA ARG A 481 -1.49 15.52 35.15
C ARG A 481 -2.73 14.74 34.74
N ILE A 482 -2.63 13.81 33.80
CA ILE A 482 -3.79 13.06 33.28
C ILE A 482 -4.31 11.99 34.25
N PHE A 483 -3.51 11.64 35.26
CA PHE A 483 -3.88 10.67 36.30
C PHE A 483 -3.89 11.26 37.71
N ASP A 484 -3.85 12.60 37.84
CA ASP A 484 -3.88 13.32 39.12
C ASP A 484 -2.88 12.78 40.15
N GLY A 485 -1.64 12.53 39.69
CA GLY A 485 -0.56 12.00 40.51
C GLY A 485 -0.70 10.52 40.92
N ASN A 486 -1.65 9.76 40.37
CA ASN A 486 -1.82 8.34 40.68
C ASN A 486 -0.64 7.49 40.17
N LYS A 487 0.37 7.33 41.03
CA LYS A 487 1.60 6.59 40.73
C LYS A 487 1.36 5.10 40.45
N ALA A 488 0.34 4.49 41.05
CA ALA A 488 0.03 3.09 40.82
C ALA A 488 -0.47 2.86 39.38
N LEU A 489 -1.35 3.74 38.90
CA LEU A 489 -1.87 3.70 37.54
C LEU A 489 -0.80 4.05 36.49
N ILE A 490 0.03 5.05 36.77
CA ILE A 490 1.17 5.41 35.90
C ILE A 490 2.17 4.26 35.79
N SER A 491 2.52 3.62 36.91
CA SER A 491 3.42 2.46 36.93
C SER A 491 2.84 1.27 36.17
N PHE A 492 1.53 1.03 36.29
CA PHE A 492 0.83 0.01 35.49
C PHE A 492 0.88 0.30 33.99
N LEU A 493 0.66 1.55 33.58
CA LEU A 493 0.76 1.94 32.18
C LEU A 493 2.20 1.85 31.67
N GLN A 494 3.19 2.20 32.48
CA GLN A 494 4.61 2.00 32.15
C GLN A 494 4.91 0.54 31.82
N ARG A 495 4.48 -0.39 32.68
CA ARG A 495 4.61 -1.84 32.44
C ARG A 495 3.85 -2.28 31.19
N SER A 496 2.65 -1.75 30.99
CA SER A 496 1.78 -2.08 29.84
C SER A 496 2.37 -1.63 28.50
N ILE A 497 2.96 -0.43 28.46
CA ILE A 497 3.65 0.11 27.28
C ILE A 497 4.97 -0.64 27.05
N GLY A 498 5.73 -0.91 28.10
CA GLY A 498 6.95 -1.71 28.01
C GLY A 498 6.72 -3.13 27.50
N TYR A 499 5.66 -3.79 27.98
CA TYR A 499 5.17 -5.06 27.42
C TYR A 499 4.81 -4.92 25.93
N SER A 500 4.22 -3.79 25.54
CA SER A 500 3.87 -3.46 24.16
C SER A 500 5.07 -3.18 23.24
N LEU A 501 6.27 -2.99 23.77
CA LEU A 501 7.50 -2.97 22.97
C LEU A 501 7.92 -4.36 22.47
N THR A 502 7.49 -5.42 23.14
CA THR A 502 7.83 -6.81 22.80
C THR A 502 6.79 -7.42 21.87
N GLY A 503 7.13 -8.53 21.20
CA GLY A 503 6.14 -9.39 20.53
C GLY A 503 5.45 -10.40 21.45
N SER A 504 5.64 -10.31 22.77
CA SER A 504 5.04 -11.25 23.72
C SER A 504 3.53 -11.02 23.87
N ILE A 505 2.79 -12.12 23.98
CA ILE A 505 1.33 -12.16 24.23
C ILE A 505 0.98 -12.83 25.56
N LYS A 506 1.96 -13.02 26.46
CA LYS A 506 1.84 -13.78 27.70
C LYS A 506 0.68 -13.34 28.61
N GLU A 507 0.38 -12.04 28.63
CA GLU A 507 -0.66 -11.47 29.49
C GLU A 507 -2.09 -11.68 28.97
N GLN A 508 -2.23 -12.08 27.70
CA GLN A 508 -3.52 -12.32 27.03
C GLN A 508 -4.54 -11.20 27.25
N CYS A 509 -4.13 -9.93 27.10
CA CYS A 509 -4.97 -8.79 27.44
C CYS A 509 -5.14 -7.76 26.31
N ILE A 510 -6.25 -7.03 26.38
CA ILE A 510 -6.51 -5.79 25.65
C ILE A 510 -6.66 -4.64 26.64
N PHE A 511 -6.24 -3.45 26.23
CA PHE A 511 -6.35 -2.23 27.03
C PHE A 511 -7.47 -1.37 26.45
N ILE A 512 -8.48 -1.07 27.27
CA ILE A 512 -9.56 -0.15 26.91
C ILE A 512 -9.36 1.12 27.73
N LEU A 513 -9.05 2.22 27.05
CA LEU A 513 -8.89 3.54 27.66
C LEU A 513 -10.23 4.26 27.58
N HIS A 514 -10.87 4.47 28.72
CA HIS A 514 -12.22 5.03 28.80
C HIS A 514 -12.24 6.37 29.53
N GLY A 515 -12.93 7.35 28.95
CA GLY A 515 -13.22 8.63 29.60
C GLY A 515 -13.89 9.63 28.66
N VAL A 516 -14.60 10.60 29.23
CA VAL A 516 -15.58 11.51 28.60
C VAL A 516 -14.99 12.63 27.72
N GLY A 517 -13.82 12.40 27.13
CA GLY A 517 -13.09 13.38 26.32
C GLY A 517 -12.33 14.43 27.14
N LYS A 518 -11.48 15.22 26.46
CA LYS A 518 -10.67 16.31 27.06
C LYS A 518 -9.78 15.86 28.24
N ASN A 519 -9.32 14.62 28.22
CA ASN A 519 -8.60 13.96 29.32
C ASN A 519 -7.17 13.51 28.96
N GLY A 520 -6.67 13.87 27.78
CA GLY A 520 -5.32 13.51 27.31
C GLY A 520 -5.19 12.10 26.74
N LYS A 521 -6.26 11.31 26.63
CA LYS A 521 -6.28 9.95 26.06
C LYS A 521 -5.70 9.88 24.64
N SER A 522 -6.13 10.77 23.75
CA SER A 522 -5.64 10.82 22.36
C SER A 522 -4.16 11.19 22.32
N THR A 523 -3.75 12.23 23.06
CA THR A 523 -2.35 12.65 23.18
C THR A 523 -1.44 11.53 23.69
N PHE A 524 -1.89 10.77 24.69
CA PHE A 524 -1.18 9.58 25.18
C PHE A 524 -0.99 8.55 24.07
N LEU A 525 -2.08 8.13 23.41
CA LEU A 525 -2.02 7.13 22.34
C LEU A 525 -1.17 7.60 21.15
N ASP A 526 -1.26 8.87 20.77
CA ASP A 526 -0.52 9.44 19.65
C ASP A 526 0.98 9.51 19.94
N THR A 527 1.35 9.87 21.18
CA THR A 527 2.75 9.91 21.61
C THR A 527 3.36 8.50 21.61
N ILE A 528 2.65 7.50 22.13
CA ILE A 528 3.12 6.10 22.09
C ILE A 528 3.18 5.58 20.65
N ARG A 529 2.20 5.90 19.80
CA ARG A 529 2.25 5.54 18.37
C ARG A 529 3.47 6.12 17.67
N ALA A 530 3.80 7.38 17.94
CA ALA A 530 5.00 8.03 17.41
C ALA A 530 6.28 7.36 17.94
N MET A 531 6.29 6.95 19.21
CA MET A 531 7.43 6.25 19.83
C MET A 531 7.66 4.85 19.24
N ILE A 532 6.63 4.01 19.19
CA ILE A 532 6.75 2.62 18.76
C ILE A 532 6.87 2.51 17.24
N GLY A 533 6.24 3.42 16.48
CA GLY A 533 6.46 3.72 15.07
C GLY A 533 6.91 2.57 14.16
N GLY A 534 7.66 2.89 13.10
CA GLY A 534 8.59 1.95 12.46
C GLY A 534 8.05 0.63 11.87
N GLY A 535 6.74 0.52 11.67
CA GLY A 535 6.06 -0.72 11.27
C GLY A 535 5.69 -1.66 12.45
N TYR A 536 6.05 -1.31 13.69
CA TYR A 536 5.61 -2.00 14.91
C TYR A 536 4.28 -1.45 15.44
N SER A 537 3.97 -0.18 15.17
CA SER A 537 2.67 0.43 15.50
C SER A 537 1.74 0.44 14.28
N LYS A 538 0.48 0.05 14.46
CA LYS A 538 -0.56 0.09 13.42
C LYS A 538 -1.89 0.60 13.97
N ASN A 539 -2.73 1.15 13.10
CA ASN A 539 -4.10 1.52 13.42
C ASN A 539 -5.06 0.60 12.64
N ALA A 540 -6.11 0.13 13.30
CA ALA A 540 -7.16 -0.70 12.72
C ALA A 540 -8.54 -0.08 12.96
N ASN A 541 -9.50 -0.42 12.09
CA ASN A 541 -10.88 -0.04 12.32
C ASN A 541 -11.44 -0.80 13.55
N SER A 542 -12.28 -0.14 14.36
CA SER A 542 -12.97 -0.75 15.49
C SER A 542 -13.74 -2.00 15.07
N SER A 543 -14.34 -2.00 13.87
CA SER A 543 -15.11 -3.11 13.31
C SER A 543 -14.34 -4.44 13.24
N VAL A 544 -13.01 -4.43 13.17
CA VAL A 544 -12.17 -5.66 13.24
C VAL A 544 -12.36 -6.39 14.57
N PHE A 545 -12.54 -5.61 15.64
CA PHE A 545 -12.68 -6.07 17.02
C PHE A 545 -14.15 -6.10 17.47
N MET A 546 -15.08 -5.60 16.65
CA MET A 546 -16.52 -5.63 16.91
C MET A 546 -17.22 -6.74 16.14
N LYS A 547 -18.38 -7.15 16.63
CA LYS A 547 -19.23 -8.16 16.01
C LYS A 547 -20.00 -7.53 14.86
N SER A 548 -19.59 -7.80 13.62
CA SER A 548 -20.38 -7.42 12.43
C SER A 548 -21.41 -8.50 12.06
N GLN A 549 -22.43 -8.13 11.29
CA GLN A 549 -23.39 -9.09 10.70
C GLN A 549 -22.82 -9.83 9.46
N GLY A 550 -21.62 -9.47 9.01
CA GLY A 550 -20.94 -10.06 7.85
C GLY A 550 -19.71 -10.90 8.22
N GLN A 551 -18.95 -11.34 7.21
CA GLN A 551 -17.65 -11.98 7.42
C GLN A 551 -16.65 -10.99 8.00
N GLN A 552 -15.80 -11.47 8.90
CA GLN A 552 -14.70 -10.71 9.48
C GLN A 552 -13.77 -10.17 8.39
N ASN A 553 -13.33 -8.92 8.51
CA ASN A 553 -12.47 -8.29 7.51
C ASN A 553 -11.05 -8.87 7.56
N LEU A 554 -10.85 -10.01 6.90
CA LEU A 554 -9.58 -10.74 6.85
C LEU A 554 -8.42 -9.91 6.26
N GLU A 555 -8.73 -8.88 5.48
CA GLU A 555 -7.73 -7.96 4.94
C GLU A 555 -7.18 -7.04 6.02
N GLU A 556 -8.04 -6.45 6.85
CA GLU A 556 -7.60 -5.66 7.99
C GLU A 556 -6.84 -6.51 9.00
N VAL A 557 -7.25 -7.76 9.23
CA VAL A 557 -6.49 -8.72 10.04
C VAL A 557 -5.11 -9.00 9.43
N ALA A 558 -4.99 -9.13 8.10
CA ALA A 558 -3.70 -9.29 7.43
C ALA A 558 -2.78 -8.08 7.64
N ARG A 559 -3.35 -6.86 7.62
CA ARG A 559 -2.59 -5.62 7.86
C ARG A 559 -2.00 -5.58 9.26
N LEU A 560 -2.53 -6.29 10.25
CA LEU A 560 -2.00 -6.31 11.62
C LEU A 560 -0.73 -7.17 11.79
N GLN A 561 -0.37 -8.00 10.81
CA GLN A 561 0.78 -8.90 10.90
C GLN A 561 2.06 -8.15 11.28
N GLY A 562 2.75 -8.67 12.30
CA GLY A 562 4.01 -8.14 12.80
C GLY A 562 3.94 -6.79 13.53
N ALA A 563 2.75 -6.27 13.81
CA ALA A 563 2.60 -5.17 14.77
C ALA A 563 2.86 -5.67 16.20
N ARG A 564 3.28 -4.75 17.08
CA ARG A 564 3.39 -4.95 18.54
C ARG A 564 2.41 -4.06 19.31
N PHE A 565 2.03 -2.93 18.72
CA PHE A 565 1.07 -1.98 19.28
C PHE A 565 -0.01 -1.66 18.23
N VAL A 566 -1.28 -1.92 18.56
CA VAL A 566 -2.41 -1.67 17.68
C VAL A 566 -3.38 -0.74 18.38
N THR A 567 -3.64 0.43 17.78
CA THR A 567 -4.77 1.27 18.19
C THR A 567 -5.97 1.03 17.31
N THR A 568 -7.15 1.30 17.85
CA THR A 568 -8.40 1.22 17.08
C THR A 568 -8.95 2.61 16.79
N THR A 569 -9.79 2.75 15.77
CA THR A 569 -10.76 3.84 15.74
C THR A 569 -11.71 3.73 16.93
N GLU A 570 -12.36 4.84 17.28
CA GLU A 570 -13.35 4.85 18.35
C GLU A 570 -14.57 4.00 17.91
N PRO A 571 -15.02 3.04 18.73
CA PRO A 571 -16.24 2.31 18.44
C PRO A 571 -17.49 3.18 18.62
N GLU A 572 -18.53 2.89 17.83
CA GLU A 572 -19.82 3.56 17.98
C GLU A 572 -20.54 3.10 19.25
N GLU A 573 -21.42 3.94 19.77
CA GLU A 573 -22.21 3.61 20.96
C GLU A 573 -23.08 2.38 20.71
N GLY A 574 -22.98 1.40 21.63
CA GLY A 574 -23.75 0.17 21.56
C GLY A 574 -23.13 -0.94 20.71
N GLU A 575 -22.00 -0.71 20.02
CA GLU A 575 -21.25 -1.76 19.32
C GLU A 575 -20.79 -2.85 20.29
N LYS A 576 -20.83 -4.10 19.84
CA LYS A 576 -20.52 -5.27 20.66
C LYS A 576 -19.15 -5.85 20.30
N LEU A 577 -18.32 -6.19 21.28
CA LEU A 577 -17.03 -6.85 21.03
C LEU A 577 -17.20 -8.24 20.38
N ALA A 578 -16.33 -8.54 19.42
CA ALA A 578 -16.17 -9.87 18.84
C ALA A 578 -15.38 -10.77 19.81
N GLU A 579 -16.04 -11.27 20.85
CA GLU A 579 -15.41 -12.04 21.94
C GLU A 579 -14.58 -13.24 21.45
N SER A 580 -15.03 -13.93 20.41
CA SER A 580 -14.28 -15.04 19.79
C SER A 580 -12.95 -14.56 19.19
N PHE A 581 -12.99 -13.47 18.44
CA PHE A 581 -11.79 -12.89 17.83
C PHE A 581 -10.84 -12.34 18.88
N ILE A 582 -11.33 -11.63 19.91
CA ILE A 582 -10.47 -11.13 20.99
C ILE A 582 -9.75 -12.29 21.69
N LYS A 583 -10.45 -13.41 21.93
CA LYS A 583 -9.85 -14.61 22.53
C LYS A 583 -8.74 -15.20 21.66
N GLN A 584 -8.93 -15.25 20.34
CA GLN A 584 -7.92 -15.71 19.38
C GLN A 584 -6.74 -14.72 19.32
N ALA A 585 -7.02 -13.42 19.13
CA ALA A 585 -6.03 -12.35 18.99
C ALA A 585 -5.13 -12.21 20.23
N THR A 586 -5.65 -12.51 21.42
CA THR A 586 -4.89 -12.48 22.68
C THR A 586 -4.39 -13.85 23.12
N GLY A 587 -4.93 -14.94 22.56
CA GLY A 587 -4.74 -16.30 23.06
C GLY A 587 -3.48 -17.01 22.57
N GLY A 588 -2.82 -16.47 21.53
CA GLY A 588 -1.65 -17.10 20.91
C GLY A 588 -1.97 -18.21 19.93
N GLU A 589 -3.23 -18.30 19.53
CA GLU A 589 -3.66 -19.12 18.41
C GLU A 589 -3.38 -18.38 17.10
N PRO A 590 -3.04 -19.08 16.01
CA PRO A 590 -2.91 -18.46 14.70
C PRO A 590 -4.21 -17.77 14.27
N LEU A 591 -4.10 -16.55 13.74
CA LEU A 591 -5.19 -15.86 13.08
C LEU A 591 -5.14 -16.14 11.58
N THR A 592 -6.28 -16.51 11.01
CA THR A 592 -6.45 -16.55 9.55
C THR A 592 -6.59 -15.14 9.00
N ALA A 593 -5.86 -14.85 7.93
CA ALA A 593 -5.83 -13.55 7.28
C ALA A 593 -5.70 -13.70 5.76
N ARG A 594 -6.05 -12.66 5.00
CA ARG A 594 -5.96 -12.69 3.53
C ARG A 594 -5.62 -11.32 2.98
N HIS A 595 -4.56 -11.23 2.17
CA HIS A 595 -4.33 -10.02 1.38
C HIS A 595 -5.30 -9.96 0.19
N LEU A 596 -5.65 -8.75 -0.24
CA LEU A 596 -6.55 -8.55 -1.38
C LEU A 596 -6.05 -9.34 -2.62
N TYR A 597 -6.92 -10.17 -3.19
CA TYR A 597 -6.65 -11.05 -4.33
C TYR A 597 -5.53 -12.10 -4.14
N LYS A 598 -5.15 -12.43 -2.89
CA LYS A 598 -4.19 -13.52 -2.58
C LYS A 598 -4.85 -14.66 -1.81
N SER A 599 -4.15 -15.79 -1.72
CA SER A 599 -4.55 -16.91 -0.85
C SER A 599 -4.56 -16.48 0.63
N SER A 600 -5.42 -17.12 1.43
CA SER A 600 -5.39 -16.97 2.88
C SER A 600 -4.09 -17.54 3.45
N PHE A 601 -3.66 -16.96 4.57
CA PHE A 601 -2.50 -17.41 5.34
C PHE A 601 -2.81 -17.27 6.83
N GLU A 602 -1.94 -17.85 7.67
CA GLU A 602 -2.06 -17.79 9.11
C GLU A 602 -0.82 -17.16 9.75
N TYR A 603 -1.01 -16.43 10.84
CA TYR A 603 0.09 -15.94 11.66
C TYR A 603 -0.32 -15.84 13.12
N VAL A 604 0.65 -16.00 14.03
CA VAL A 604 0.42 -15.80 15.47
C VAL A 604 0.52 -14.30 15.78
N PRO A 605 -0.47 -13.69 16.45
CA PRO A 605 -0.41 -12.29 16.84
C PRO A 605 0.76 -11.98 17.78
N GLU A 606 1.40 -10.82 17.56
CA GLU A 606 2.45 -10.27 18.43
C GLU A 606 2.02 -8.93 19.08
N PHE A 607 0.84 -8.43 18.68
CA PHE A 607 0.36 -7.11 19.04
C PHE A 607 -0.50 -7.10 20.30
N LYS A 608 -0.48 -5.95 20.98
CA LYS A 608 -1.45 -5.61 22.02
C LYS A 608 -2.41 -4.55 21.47
N VAL A 609 -3.69 -4.74 21.77
CA VAL A 609 -4.76 -3.83 21.34
C VAL A 609 -4.98 -2.76 22.40
N TRP A 610 -4.96 -1.51 21.96
CA TRP A 610 -5.19 -0.31 22.75
C TRP A 610 -6.37 0.47 22.16
N MET A 611 -7.55 0.27 22.75
CA MET A 611 -8.81 0.84 22.30
C MET A 611 -9.11 2.10 23.10
N GLY A 612 -9.02 3.26 22.46
CA GLY A 612 -9.51 4.51 23.04
C GLY A 612 -11.00 4.68 22.73
N THR A 613 -11.83 4.89 23.76
CA THR A 613 -13.27 5.07 23.57
C THR A 613 -13.88 6.03 24.59
N ASN A 614 -14.93 6.75 24.21
CA ASN A 614 -15.81 7.48 25.12
C ASN A 614 -16.98 6.59 25.58
N HIS A 615 -17.40 5.62 24.77
CA HIS A 615 -18.48 4.67 25.10
C HIS A 615 -17.91 3.25 25.22
N LYS A 616 -18.11 2.60 26.37
CA LYS A 616 -17.62 1.23 26.57
C LYS A 616 -18.37 0.29 25.60
N PRO A 617 -17.67 -0.59 24.86
CA PRO A 617 -18.35 -1.50 23.95
C PRO A 617 -19.23 -2.48 24.71
N LYS A 618 -20.27 -3.04 24.10
CA LYS A 618 -21.09 -4.08 24.73
C LYS A 618 -20.33 -5.40 24.77
N ILE A 619 -20.49 -6.12 25.88
CA ILE A 619 -19.95 -7.47 26.07
C ILE A 619 -21.09 -8.36 26.53
N SER A 620 -21.16 -9.60 26.06
CA SER A 620 -22.07 -10.54 26.69
C SER A 620 -21.62 -10.81 28.13
N GLY A 621 -22.39 -10.35 29.12
CA GLY A 621 -22.16 -10.57 30.57
C GLY A 621 -22.10 -12.04 31.05
N SER A 622 -21.96 -13.01 30.14
CA SER A 622 -21.80 -14.44 30.41
C SER A 622 -20.37 -14.89 30.63
N ASP A 623 -19.43 -14.25 29.93
CA ASP A 623 -18.21 -14.95 29.54
C ASP A 623 -17.04 -14.54 30.44
N LEU A 624 -16.76 -15.31 31.49
CA LEU A 624 -15.60 -15.08 32.36
C LEU A 624 -14.28 -15.00 31.56
N GLY A 625 -14.21 -15.68 30.42
CA GLY A 625 -13.06 -15.71 29.55
C GLY A 625 -12.75 -14.39 28.85
N ILE A 626 -13.74 -13.54 28.54
CA ILE A 626 -13.44 -12.22 27.97
C ILE A 626 -13.02 -11.24 29.06
N TRP A 627 -13.68 -11.27 30.22
CA TRP A 627 -13.40 -10.33 31.32
C TRP A 627 -11.98 -10.44 31.86
N ARG A 628 -11.40 -11.65 31.93
CA ARG A 628 -9.98 -11.82 32.32
C ARG A 628 -8.99 -11.18 31.35
N ARG A 629 -9.40 -10.85 30.11
CA ARG A 629 -8.56 -10.26 29.06
C ARG A 629 -8.71 -8.73 28.99
N ILE A 630 -9.71 -8.16 29.63
CA ILE A 630 -9.97 -6.71 29.55
C ILE A 630 -9.23 -6.00 30.66
N ARG A 631 -8.54 -4.93 30.32
CA ARG A 631 -7.98 -3.95 31.25
C ARG A 631 -8.62 -2.61 30.96
N LEU A 632 -9.67 -2.26 31.72
CA LEU A 632 -10.30 -0.95 31.60
C LEU A 632 -9.48 0.07 32.39
N VAL A 633 -8.90 1.02 31.69
CA VAL A 633 -8.08 2.10 32.25
C VAL A 633 -8.92 3.37 32.29
N PRO A 634 -9.27 3.88 33.49
CA PRO A 634 -10.09 5.07 33.62
C PRO A 634 -9.26 6.34 33.40
N PHE A 635 -9.69 7.17 32.46
CA PHE A 635 -9.24 8.56 32.25
C PHE A 635 -10.32 9.50 32.81
N SER A 636 -10.35 9.62 34.14
CA SER A 636 -11.37 10.38 34.90
C SER A 636 -11.11 11.88 34.98
N VAL A 637 -9.89 12.32 34.69
CA VAL A 637 -9.49 13.74 34.79
C VAL A 637 -9.96 14.50 33.57
N ILE A 638 -10.61 15.66 33.78
CA ILE A 638 -10.93 16.61 32.71
C ILE A 638 -9.89 17.74 32.74
N ILE A 639 -9.27 18.01 31.61
CA ILE A 639 -8.26 19.08 31.47
C ILE A 639 -8.97 20.38 31.07
N PRO A 640 -8.95 21.42 31.93
CA PRO A 640 -9.50 22.74 31.63
C PRO A 640 -8.87 23.35 30.38
N GLU A 641 -9.57 24.24 29.69
CA GLU A 641 -9.11 24.78 28.41
C GLU A 641 -7.86 25.66 28.56
N GLU A 642 -7.79 26.41 29.66
CA GLU A 642 -6.69 27.26 30.08
C GLU A 642 -5.39 26.47 30.38
N GLU A 643 -5.50 25.18 30.70
CA GLU A 643 -4.35 24.30 30.93
C GLU A 643 -3.92 23.54 29.66
N ARG A 644 -4.68 23.68 28.56
CA ARG A 644 -4.35 22.99 27.30
C ARG A 644 -3.23 23.71 26.59
N ASP A 645 -2.07 23.07 26.59
CA ASP A 645 -0.92 23.49 25.81
C ASP A 645 -1.06 23.00 24.36
N PRO A 646 -1.27 23.90 23.38
CA PRO A 646 -1.44 23.51 21.97
C PRO A 646 -0.17 22.88 21.38
N ASP A 647 1.00 23.20 21.93
CA ASP A 647 2.30 22.70 21.47
C ASP A 647 2.72 21.41 22.19
N LEU A 648 1.88 20.88 23.09
CA LEU A 648 2.22 19.72 23.92
C LEU A 648 2.63 18.52 23.07
N VAL A 649 1.93 18.27 21.96
CA VAL A 649 2.24 17.14 21.06
C VAL A 649 3.66 17.24 20.51
N ASP A 650 4.10 18.43 20.10
CA ASP A 650 5.45 18.62 19.55
C ASP A 650 6.52 18.60 20.64
N LYS A 651 6.21 19.12 21.84
CA LYS A 651 7.08 18.96 23.02
C LYS A 651 7.30 17.48 23.36
N LEU A 652 6.24 16.67 23.35
CA LEU A 652 6.33 15.23 23.59
C LEU A 652 7.09 14.49 22.48
N LYS A 653 6.92 14.88 21.20
CA LYS A 653 7.71 14.33 20.09
C LYS A 653 9.21 14.59 20.26
N ASN A 654 9.59 15.75 20.79
CA ASN A 654 11.00 16.07 21.05
C ASN A 654 11.59 15.24 22.21
N GLU A 655 10.75 14.73 23.11
CA GLU A 655 11.16 13.88 24.24
C GLU A 655 11.09 12.37 23.94
N LEU A 656 10.75 11.95 22.71
CA LEU A 656 10.61 10.52 22.35
C LEU A 656 11.78 9.61 22.79
N PRO A 657 13.07 10.00 22.71
CA PRO A 657 14.16 9.19 23.26
C PRO A 657 14.03 8.93 24.76
N GLY A 658 13.59 9.92 25.55
CA GLY A 658 13.33 9.75 26.98
C GLY A 658 12.06 8.95 27.27
N ILE A 659 11.02 9.11 26.46
CA ILE A 659 9.78 8.31 26.56
C ILE A 659 10.08 6.84 26.23
N LEU A 660 10.99 6.58 25.28
CA LEU A 660 11.49 5.25 24.99
C LEU A 660 12.23 4.63 26.18
N ASN A 661 13.07 5.39 26.88
CA ASN A 661 13.71 4.91 28.13
C ASN A 661 12.67 4.56 29.20
N TRP A 662 11.65 5.42 29.37
CA TRP A 662 10.55 5.18 30.28
C TRP A 662 9.81 3.87 29.95
N ALA A 663 9.58 3.60 28.66
CA ALA A 663 8.94 2.36 28.19
C ALA A 663 9.84 1.12 28.32
N ILE A 664 11.14 1.22 28.03
CA ILE A 664 12.10 0.12 28.22
C ILE A 664 12.20 -0.26 29.70
N GLU A 665 12.27 0.73 30.59
CA GLU A 665 12.21 0.48 32.03
C GLU A 665 10.89 -0.18 32.43
N GLY A 666 9.77 0.24 31.83
CA GLY A 666 8.49 -0.46 31.95
C GLY A 666 8.55 -1.93 31.53
N CYS A 667 9.29 -2.26 30.47
CA CYS A 667 9.48 -3.63 30.02
C CYS A 667 10.29 -4.44 31.03
N ARG A 668 11.33 -3.85 31.65
CA ARG A 668 12.09 -4.47 32.74
C ARG A 668 11.19 -4.75 33.95
N LEU A 669 10.42 -3.76 34.40
CA LEU A 669 9.50 -3.88 35.53
C LEU A 669 8.40 -4.93 35.28
N TRP A 670 7.90 -5.00 34.04
CA TRP A 670 6.94 -6.02 33.62
C TRP A 670 7.56 -7.43 33.66
N GLN A 671 8.80 -7.60 33.21
CA GLN A 671 9.49 -8.89 33.27
C GLN A 671 9.66 -9.40 34.72
N GLU A 672 9.84 -8.49 35.67
CA GLU A 672 10.02 -8.82 37.09
C GLU A 672 8.70 -9.14 37.81
N SER A 673 7.63 -8.43 37.49
CA SER A 673 6.41 -8.42 38.33
C SER A 673 5.09 -8.64 37.58
N GLY A 674 5.15 -8.86 36.26
CA GLY A 674 3.96 -8.89 35.39
C GLY A 674 3.29 -7.52 35.30
N LEU A 675 2.06 -7.46 34.78
CA LEU A 675 1.35 -6.17 34.69
C LEU A 675 0.96 -5.60 36.05
N LYS A 676 0.62 -6.45 37.03
CA LYS A 676 0.20 -6.10 38.40
C LYS A 676 -0.82 -4.95 38.39
N GLU A 677 -2.05 -5.28 38.07
CA GLU A 677 -3.16 -4.33 37.93
C GLU A 677 -3.41 -3.56 39.23
N PRO A 678 -3.54 -2.22 39.16
CA PRO A 678 -3.85 -1.39 40.32
C PRO A 678 -5.35 -1.45 40.65
N LYS A 679 -5.71 -0.99 41.85
CA LYS A 679 -7.10 -1.07 42.35
C LYS A 679 -8.10 -0.36 41.42
N GLU A 680 -7.67 0.72 40.80
CA GLU A 680 -8.46 1.56 39.89
C GLU A 680 -8.86 0.79 38.63
N VAL A 681 -7.93 0.03 38.03
CA VAL A 681 -8.21 -0.81 36.85
C VAL A 681 -9.09 -1.99 37.22
N LEU A 682 -8.85 -2.62 38.37
CA LEU A 682 -9.67 -3.73 38.87
C LEU A 682 -11.11 -3.26 39.16
N ALA A 683 -11.26 -2.12 39.84
CA ALA A 683 -12.55 -1.53 40.16
C ALA A 683 -13.30 -1.13 38.88
N ALA A 684 -12.67 -0.39 37.97
CA ALA A 684 -13.29 0.04 36.72
C ALA A 684 -13.72 -1.15 35.85
N THR A 685 -12.88 -2.20 35.76
CA THR A 685 -13.21 -3.41 35.01
C THR A 685 -14.35 -4.19 35.67
N SER A 686 -14.39 -4.25 37.01
CA SER A 686 -15.48 -4.89 37.76
C SER A 686 -16.81 -4.15 37.62
N GLU A 687 -16.79 -2.81 37.67
CA GLU A 687 -17.96 -1.96 37.47
C GLU A 687 -18.52 -2.13 36.06
N TYR A 688 -17.67 -2.04 35.04
CA TYR A 688 -18.05 -2.28 33.66
C TYR A 688 -18.62 -3.70 33.44
N ARG A 689 -18.12 -4.70 34.17
CA ARG A 689 -18.71 -6.04 34.16
C ARG A 689 -20.11 -6.06 34.77
N GLY A 690 -20.32 -5.34 35.87
CA GLY A 690 -21.63 -5.20 36.51
C GLY A 690 -22.65 -4.53 35.59
N GLU A 691 -22.27 -3.44 34.93
CA GLU A 691 -23.10 -2.72 33.93
C GLU A 691 -23.60 -3.65 32.81
N MET A 692 -22.82 -4.66 32.44
CA MET A 692 -23.10 -5.58 31.33
C MET A 692 -23.79 -6.89 31.77
N ASP A 693 -24.05 -7.07 33.07
CA ASP A 693 -24.74 -8.25 33.61
C ASP A 693 -26.25 -8.01 33.72
N SER A 694 -26.94 -7.92 32.57
CA SER A 694 -28.39 -7.75 32.53
C SER A 694 -29.17 -8.89 33.21
N LEU A 695 -28.55 -10.06 33.40
CA LEU A 695 -29.13 -11.12 34.22
C LEU A 695 -29.12 -10.77 35.71
N GLN A 696 -28.08 -10.09 36.20
CA GLN A 696 -28.05 -9.62 37.59
C GLN A 696 -29.09 -8.52 37.81
N VAL A 697 -29.24 -7.58 36.88
CA VAL A 697 -30.29 -6.54 36.93
C VAL A 697 -31.69 -7.20 36.96
N PHE A 698 -31.92 -8.19 36.10
CA PHE A 698 -33.16 -8.98 36.15
C PHE A 698 -33.38 -9.64 37.51
N LEU A 699 -32.35 -10.26 38.09
CA LEU A 699 -32.48 -10.93 39.39
C LEU A 699 -32.81 -9.90 40.49
N ASP A 700 -32.17 -8.75 40.47
CA ASP A 700 -32.38 -7.70 41.46
C ASP A 700 -33.77 -7.05 41.34
N GLU A 701 -34.32 -6.93 40.12
CA GLU A 701 -35.65 -6.32 39.90
C GLU A 701 -36.82 -7.30 40.05
N CYS A 702 -36.66 -8.52 39.52
CA CYS A 702 -37.76 -9.48 39.36
C CYS A 702 -37.74 -10.62 40.38
N THR A 703 -36.71 -10.72 41.22
CA THR A 703 -36.56 -11.83 42.18
C THR A 703 -36.07 -11.38 43.54
N GLU A 704 -36.26 -12.21 44.55
CA GLU A 704 -35.76 -12.02 45.91
C GLU A 704 -35.14 -13.34 46.39
N LYS A 705 -33.96 -13.27 47.02
CA LYS A 705 -33.33 -14.42 47.65
C LYS A 705 -33.99 -14.68 49.00
N VAL A 706 -34.70 -15.79 49.12
CA VAL A 706 -35.43 -16.16 50.33
C VAL A 706 -35.21 -17.64 50.62
N GLU A 707 -34.49 -17.93 51.69
CA GLU A 707 -34.14 -19.29 52.10
C GLU A 707 -35.41 -20.16 52.28
N GLY A 708 -35.39 -21.37 51.72
CA GLY A 708 -36.50 -22.33 51.79
C GLY A 708 -37.68 -22.04 50.86
N LYS A 709 -37.71 -20.90 50.14
CA LYS A 709 -38.69 -20.65 49.08
C LYS A 709 -38.21 -21.24 47.75
N THR A 710 -39.16 -21.63 46.90
CA THR A 710 -38.85 -22.16 45.57
C THR A 710 -39.69 -21.50 44.49
N THR A 711 -39.10 -21.27 43.32
CA THR A 711 -39.79 -20.74 42.13
C THR A 711 -39.77 -21.78 41.02
N LYS A 712 -40.87 -21.96 40.29
CA LYS A 712 -40.90 -22.89 39.15
C LYS A 712 -39.94 -22.41 38.07
N SER A 713 -39.12 -23.32 37.53
CA SER A 713 -38.13 -22.94 36.52
C SER A 713 -38.75 -22.35 35.25
N GLY A 714 -39.95 -22.82 34.88
CA GLY A 714 -40.70 -22.27 33.74
C GLY A 714 -41.19 -20.85 33.99
N GLU A 715 -41.78 -20.59 35.17
CA GLU A 715 -42.28 -19.26 35.55
C GLU A 715 -41.15 -18.23 35.60
N LEU A 716 -40.03 -18.56 36.25
CA LEU A 716 -38.87 -17.67 36.33
C LEU A 716 -38.31 -17.33 34.94
N TYR A 717 -38.26 -18.32 34.05
CA TYR A 717 -37.82 -18.10 32.68
C TYR A 717 -38.81 -17.24 31.89
N THR A 718 -40.12 -17.46 32.01
CA THR A 718 -41.14 -16.62 31.39
C THR A 718 -41.05 -15.16 31.85
N VAL A 719 -40.84 -14.91 33.14
CA VAL A 719 -40.62 -13.54 33.65
C VAL A 719 -39.35 -12.94 33.04
N TYR A 720 -38.27 -13.73 32.93
CA TYR A 720 -37.04 -13.29 32.28
C TYR A 720 -37.23 -12.93 30.80
N GLU A 721 -37.98 -13.72 30.03
CA GLU A 721 -38.28 -13.42 28.61
C GLU A 721 -39.06 -12.11 28.46
N LYS A 722 -40.08 -11.92 29.31
CA LYS A 722 -40.87 -10.68 29.35
C LYS A 722 -40.02 -9.48 29.76
N TRP A 723 -39.21 -9.61 30.80
CA TRP A 723 -38.29 -8.57 31.25
C TRP A 723 -37.28 -8.19 30.16
N CYS A 724 -36.72 -9.17 29.44
CA CYS A 724 -35.81 -8.90 28.33
C CYS A 724 -36.51 -8.12 27.20
N THR A 725 -37.75 -8.48 26.90
CA THR A 725 -38.54 -7.82 25.85
C THR A 725 -38.85 -6.36 26.21
N ILE A 726 -39.25 -6.11 27.47
CA ILE A 726 -39.59 -4.77 27.97
C ILE A 726 -38.35 -3.87 27.99
N ASN A 727 -37.20 -4.40 28.41
CA ASN A 727 -35.96 -3.63 28.57
C ASN A 727 -35.08 -3.61 27.30
N GLY A 728 -35.52 -4.23 26.20
CA GLY A 728 -34.72 -4.30 24.96
C GLY A 728 -33.43 -5.12 25.10
N GLU A 729 -33.40 -6.06 26.06
CA GLU A 729 -32.24 -6.87 26.41
C GLU A 729 -32.17 -8.17 25.60
N TYR A 730 -30.95 -8.69 25.41
CA TYR A 730 -30.75 -9.95 24.70
C TYR A 730 -31.20 -11.16 25.52
N GLN A 731 -32.25 -11.83 25.05
CA GLN A 731 -32.82 -13.01 25.68
C GLN A 731 -31.91 -14.26 25.50
N LEU A 732 -31.46 -14.82 26.61
CA LEU A 732 -30.76 -16.12 26.64
C LEU A 732 -31.74 -17.28 26.41
N SER A 733 -31.29 -18.36 25.78
CA SER A 733 -32.07 -19.60 25.74
C SER A 733 -32.24 -20.21 27.14
N SER A 734 -33.35 -20.94 27.36
CA SER A 734 -33.65 -21.59 28.65
C SER A 734 -32.50 -22.43 29.23
N THR A 735 -31.75 -23.12 28.36
CA THR A 735 -30.56 -23.90 28.76
C THR A 735 -29.42 -23.00 29.24
N LYS A 736 -29.11 -21.91 28.52
CA LYS A 736 -28.06 -20.95 28.90
C LYS A 736 -28.44 -20.16 30.15
N PHE A 737 -29.70 -19.72 30.26
CA PHE A 737 -30.26 -19.09 31.44
C PHE A 737 -30.11 -19.98 32.68
N SER A 738 -30.48 -21.27 32.55
CA SER A 738 -30.29 -22.25 33.62
C SER A 738 -28.84 -22.44 34.04
N LEU A 739 -27.90 -22.50 33.10
CA LEU A 739 -26.48 -22.64 33.42
C LEU A 739 -25.99 -21.44 34.22
N LYS A 740 -26.34 -20.24 33.78
CA LYS A 740 -25.94 -18.98 34.42
C LYS A 740 -26.51 -18.75 35.81
N LEU A 741 -27.72 -19.23 36.10
CA LEU A 741 -28.30 -19.17 37.45
C LEU A 741 -27.51 -20.07 38.41
N LYS A 742 -27.12 -21.27 37.97
CA LYS A 742 -26.26 -22.17 38.76
C LYS A 742 -24.89 -21.56 39.04
N GLU A 743 -24.26 -20.93 38.05
CA GLU A 743 -22.98 -20.22 38.22
C GLU A 743 -23.07 -19.09 39.26
N ARG A 744 -24.27 -18.56 39.50
CA ARG A 744 -24.56 -17.52 40.50
C ARG A 744 -25.02 -18.09 41.86
N GLY A 745 -24.89 -19.40 42.05
CA GLY A 745 -25.22 -20.09 43.29
C GLY A 745 -26.71 -20.37 43.51
N ILE A 746 -27.56 -20.18 42.49
CA ILE A 746 -28.99 -20.52 42.57
C ILE A 746 -29.14 -21.99 42.12
N ASN A 747 -29.49 -22.86 43.07
CA ASN A 747 -29.53 -24.30 42.86
C ASN A 747 -30.85 -24.76 42.26
N LYS A 748 -30.80 -25.85 41.47
CA LYS A 748 -32.02 -26.48 40.94
C LYS A 748 -32.58 -27.44 41.97
N GLY A 749 -33.83 -27.22 42.33
CA GLY A 749 -34.67 -28.18 43.04
C GLY A 749 -35.54 -28.99 42.09
N ARG A 750 -36.17 -30.02 42.64
CA ARG A 750 -37.17 -30.83 41.93
C ARG A 750 -38.31 -31.20 42.87
N THR A 751 -39.55 -30.93 42.45
CA THR A 751 -40.75 -31.49 43.08
C THR A 751 -41.22 -32.73 42.32
N ARG A 752 -42.24 -33.42 42.85
CA ARG A 752 -42.79 -34.66 42.25
C ARG A 752 -43.25 -34.48 40.80
N THR A 753 -43.58 -33.26 40.38
CA THR A 753 -44.15 -32.92 39.07
C THR A 753 -43.37 -31.85 38.28
N MET A 754 -42.49 -31.04 38.90
CA MET A 754 -41.87 -29.87 38.23
C MET A 754 -40.41 -29.62 38.64
N ARG A 755 -39.68 -28.87 37.81
CA ARG A 755 -38.33 -28.34 38.11
C ARG A 755 -38.46 -26.97 38.76
N THR A 756 -37.72 -26.74 39.84
CA THR A 756 -37.73 -25.49 40.61
C THR A 756 -36.33 -24.93 40.78
N TRP A 757 -36.26 -23.66 41.17
CA TRP A 757 -35.06 -23.02 41.70
C TRP A 757 -35.23 -22.82 43.20
N GLU A 758 -34.19 -23.15 43.96
CA GLU A 758 -34.16 -23.07 45.42
C GLU A 758 -33.68 -21.70 45.89
N ASP A 759 -34.13 -21.32 47.09
CA ASP A 759 -33.78 -20.09 47.80
C ASP A 759 -34.08 -18.79 47.02
N ILE A 760 -35.08 -18.84 46.15
CA ILE A 760 -35.48 -17.72 45.29
C ILE A 760 -37.00 -17.67 45.10
N GLN A 761 -37.56 -16.47 45.19
CA GLN A 761 -38.97 -16.17 44.86
C GLN A 761 -39.07 -14.99 43.86
N LEU A 762 -40.21 -14.88 43.18
CA LEU A 762 -40.51 -13.68 42.37
C LEU A 762 -40.83 -12.49 43.27
N SER A 763 -40.20 -11.35 42.98
CA SER A 763 -40.53 -10.05 43.59
C SER A 763 -41.93 -9.59 43.17
N PRO A 764 -42.53 -8.58 43.81
CA PRO A 764 -43.81 -8.01 43.37
C PRO A 764 -43.79 -7.58 41.89
N THR A 765 -42.65 -7.09 41.40
CA THR A 765 -42.46 -6.76 39.98
C THR A 765 -42.43 -8.03 39.12
N GLY A 766 -41.69 -9.06 39.53
CA GLY A 766 -41.66 -10.35 38.83
C GLY A 766 -43.03 -11.03 38.75
N ARG A 767 -43.82 -10.99 39.82
CA ARG A 767 -45.21 -11.50 39.85
C ARG A 767 -46.13 -10.72 38.91
N ARG A 768 -46.04 -9.38 38.91
CA ARG A 768 -46.81 -8.54 37.96
C ARG A 768 -46.47 -8.83 36.51
N MET A 769 -45.21 -9.09 36.19
CA MET A 769 -44.79 -9.50 34.86
C MET A 769 -45.30 -10.89 34.49
N LEU A 770 -45.32 -11.84 35.43
CA LEU A 770 -45.84 -13.18 35.19
C LEU A 770 -47.34 -13.17 34.89
N TYR A 771 -48.13 -12.53 35.76
CA TYR A 771 -49.59 -12.61 35.77
C TYR A 771 -50.31 -11.45 35.05
N GLY A 772 -49.57 -10.40 34.66
CA GLY A 772 -50.10 -9.27 33.90
C GLY A 772 -51.05 -8.40 34.73
N GLY A 773 -50.49 -7.41 35.44
CA GLY A 773 -51.15 -6.16 35.86
C GLY A 773 -52.60 -6.20 36.38
N THR A 774 -53.06 -7.32 36.92
CA THR A 774 -54.35 -7.44 37.56
C THR A 774 -54.11 -7.98 38.95
N ASP A 775 -54.57 -7.24 39.95
CA ASP A 775 -54.68 -7.65 41.34
C ASP A 775 -55.54 -8.93 41.41
N LYS A 776 -54.92 -10.08 41.15
CA LYS A 776 -55.43 -11.40 41.46
C LYS A 776 -54.58 -12.00 42.57
N GLU A 777 -54.51 -11.28 43.69
CA GLU A 777 -53.99 -11.80 44.96
C GLU A 777 -55.11 -11.85 46.01
N GLU A 778 -56.33 -12.25 45.62
CA GLU A 778 -57.43 -12.49 46.58
C GLU A 778 -58.09 -13.87 46.53
N HIS A 779 -57.65 -14.79 45.67
CA HIS A 779 -58.24 -16.14 45.63
C HIS A 779 -57.18 -17.22 45.54
N TYR A 780 -56.46 -17.48 46.64
CA TYR A 780 -55.93 -18.82 46.98
C TYR A 780 -55.47 -18.91 48.46
N GLU A 781 -56.22 -18.33 49.40
CA GLU A 781 -56.16 -18.70 50.82
C GLU A 781 -57.57 -18.90 51.35
N GLN A 782 -58.16 -20.06 51.07
CA GLN A 782 -59.17 -20.71 51.92
C GLN A 782 -59.57 -22.02 51.26
N THR A 783 -58.95 -23.12 51.67
CA THR A 783 -59.59 -24.43 51.88
C THR A 783 -58.54 -25.48 52.20
N SER A 784 -58.17 -25.55 53.48
CA SER A 784 -57.79 -26.80 54.11
C SER A 784 -58.15 -26.71 55.59
N LEU A 785 -59.46 -26.80 55.87
CA LEU A 785 -59.91 -27.32 57.16
C LEU A 785 -59.78 -28.87 57.12
N PRO A 786 -59.48 -29.53 58.24
CA PRO A 786 -59.13 -30.95 58.28
C PRO A 786 -60.32 -31.88 58.01
N TRP A 787 -60.03 -33.01 57.37
CA TRP A 787 -60.94 -34.14 57.12
C TRP A 787 -61.21 -34.97 58.37
N GLU A 788 -61.90 -34.42 59.36
CA GLU A 788 -62.59 -35.24 60.37
C GLU A 788 -64.05 -34.79 60.49
N GLU A 789 -64.96 -35.76 60.41
CA GLU A 789 -66.44 -35.67 60.43
C GLU A 789 -67.14 -35.65 59.06
N LEU A 790 -67.17 -36.83 58.43
CA LEU A 790 -68.24 -37.24 57.50
C LEU A 790 -69.13 -38.29 58.19
N LYS A 791 -70.40 -37.92 58.42
CA LYS A 791 -71.56 -38.81 58.36
C LYS A 791 -72.47 -38.33 57.25
#